data_AF-A0AA36CUG5-F1
#
_entry.id   AF-A0AA36CUG5-F1
#
_cell.length_a   1.000
_cell.length_b   1.000
_cell.length_c   1.000
_cell.angle_alpha   90.00
_cell.angle_beta   90.00
_cell.angle_gamma   90.00
#
_symmetry.space_group_name_H-M   'P 1'
#
loop_
_entity.id
_entity.type
_entity.pdbx_description
1 polymer ?
#
loop_
_entity_poly.entity_id
_entity_poly.type
_entity_poly.pdbx_seq_one_letter_code
_entity_poly.pdbx_strand_id
1 'polypeptide(L)'
;MNAVDTFDMGSTSNLSDSDDEIPMELDLTAAGPPISDDEDELDLPVDQHGCKLFLQYAKRAAMHVGLVALLVGYLLGGATLFYHVEGPNELIQRDIELKRILGTWDDFQDHIWNITQDVDNRISREAFNTINQEYFRKLVNYIFVSYHNQYINARHILNETRGEELLWTFPNSVFFATTVITTIGYGNLVPTTMVGRICCICYALIGIPLLLVTIADIGKFLSEFLSFLYKSYRAFKRKIRRQSRRISHHYRPGSQSRGSDQTSHAGSMNLNDIESEPESSMEDELRIPVFMVLLVLLAYTAIGGILFQHWENMQYFEAFYFCFITMATVGFGDIVPTEQVYMFFTMAYIIFGLSLATMCIDLAGTEYIRKIHYLGSRMEDAKGAVISGIQVGEHIFKHTGVEAIRSAGGKVLKLRRVFVDRDGGSVDYVLVPQKNIIYEPPSTAVLKLTKEANIKIMPDDITEKDGYIVQNKSYDKKQNHDRIFVRVSHNQIHNYDTVLQAVGKTPLILLNKIPQAQGIKANIYIKCEYLNAGGSSHDRLAKRLIELAEEKGKIKPDTTLVYSAGHNVAVAMAVVCAVKGYRLVIVTPEREVRDNNTLLIALGAEVLRVNTGVCSKGYAKALNIPNSILLNALEKELADQIVGYNLGDEILEAKDNVRLIVVPHGMGAAAISEKAQGKAAVVSVNITPDHKTTSGLERYPFLEVPGEQESHDVGSKESFLMARRMIREEGVMTGPAGGAGLVVALEKAKHLSEHDNVVVVLSDGIRSYLSKFCDDQWLKDQGVIPEVHKPTAKPDDKFDSSIVTSYCPTTLAGAWDQTEDGKFNKCSEPFKPFRESRPAVLNNALEAIGNTPLVKLQRLPKMYGVNANIYVKCEYLNAGGSIKDRIAARMVELAEQKGILKPGMTLIEPTSGNTGIGLALAAAVKGYKCIIVMPVKMSKEKAVAMESLGAIIVRTPNEAGFDSPYSHIGVALRLQKEIPGAIILDQYRNMGNPMVHYEQTGEEIIAQAPAKLDAVVVGAGTGGTVTGIGMKIKDKLQGCKVVGVDPIGSILADPTQDWTKSYEVEGTGYDFIPGTLKRNCVDQWIKTADKESFEVARALIAKEGLLCGGSSGANVWAALQVAKELPEGSNIVAILPDGVRNYLSKFLDDEWLEVRGLIPDNKKCC
;
A
#
# COMPACT_ATOMS: atom_id res chain seq x y z
N MET A 1 52.25 -12.84 40.32
CA MET A 1 53.62 -12.71 40.88
C MET A 1 54.22 -11.43 40.30
N ASN A 2 54.46 -10.45 41.19
CA ASN A 2 55.46 -9.34 41.20
C ASN A 2 55.87 -8.71 39.85
N ALA A 3 55.96 -7.39 39.66
CA ALA A 3 56.13 -6.22 40.55
C ALA A 3 56.11 -4.95 39.64
N VAL A 4 55.56 -3.80 40.09
CA VAL A 4 56.29 -2.53 40.42
C VAL A 4 56.67 -1.72 39.14
N ASP A 5 56.37 -0.43 38.96
CA ASP A 5 56.71 0.72 39.80
C ASP A 5 55.90 1.99 39.45
N THR A 6 55.81 2.88 40.44
CA THR A 6 55.26 4.24 40.47
C THR A 6 56.11 5.27 39.71
N PHE A 7 55.51 6.37 39.23
CA PHE A 7 56.03 7.74 39.43
C PHE A 7 54.93 8.80 39.23
N ASP A 8 54.95 9.79 40.12
CA ASP A 8 53.95 10.82 40.41
C ASP A 8 54.47 12.23 40.04
N MET A 9 53.59 13.23 40.20
CA MET A 9 53.74 14.69 40.19
C MET A 9 53.57 15.33 38.80
N GLY A 10 52.63 16.24 38.54
CA GLY A 10 51.93 17.28 39.33
C GLY A 10 51.83 18.50 38.38
N SER A 11 51.02 19.54 38.51
CA SER A 11 49.96 19.97 39.41
C SER A 11 49.36 21.27 38.79
N THR A 12 48.04 21.47 38.92
CA THR A 12 47.33 22.75 39.17
C THR A 12 47.62 24.04 38.39
N SER A 13 46.57 24.66 37.81
CA SER A 13 46.04 26.03 38.07
C SER A 13 45.11 26.46 36.92
N ASN A 14 43.82 26.72 37.13
CA ASN A 14 43.11 27.84 37.78
C ASN A 14 43.07 29.17 36.99
N LEU A 15 41.86 29.77 37.01
CA LEU A 15 41.42 31.15 36.69
C LEU A 15 40.80 31.32 35.29
N SER A 16 39.66 31.99 35.08
CA SER A 16 38.59 32.55 35.94
C SER A 16 37.61 33.27 35.00
N ASP A 17 36.31 33.23 35.35
CA ASP A 17 35.21 34.19 35.10
C ASP A 17 35.40 35.36 34.11
N SER A 18 34.44 35.53 33.19
CA SER A 18 33.50 36.68 33.19
C SER A 18 32.57 36.69 31.96
N ASP A 19 31.27 36.67 32.26
CA ASP A 19 30.18 37.51 31.76
C ASP A 19 30.10 37.96 30.29
N ASP A 20 28.93 37.59 29.73
CA ASP A 20 27.97 38.45 29.04
C ASP A 20 28.06 38.83 27.55
N GLU A 21 26.91 38.55 26.93
CA GLU A 21 26.22 39.31 25.89
C GLU A 21 26.74 39.25 24.44
N ILE A 22 25.98 38.49 23.64
CA ILE A 22 25.86 38.65 22.19
C ILE A 22 24.84 39.77 21.92
N PRO A 23 25.18 40.75 21.06
CA PRO A 23 24.20 41.24 20.11
C PRO A 23 24.67 41.12 18.66
N MET A 24 23.70 40.74 17.83
CA MET A 24 23.69 40.75 16.38
C MET A 24 23.87 42.16 15.81
N GLU A 25 24.65 42.28 14.75
CA GLU A 25 24.26 42.78 13.41
C GLU A 25 25.54 43.05 12.61
N LEU A 26 25.75 42.34 11.49
CA LEU A 26 26.81 42.67 10.53
C LEU A 26 26.17 43.07 9.20
N ASP A 27 26.26 44.36 8.95
CA ASP A 27 25.88 45.10 7.76
C ASP A 27 26.74 44.65 6.56
N LEU A 28 26.12 44.10 5.52
CA LEU A 28 26.78 43.66 4.28
C LEU A 28 26.68 44.75 3.20
N THR A 29 27.35 45.88 3.42
CA THR A 29 27.73 46.81 2.34
C THR A 29 29.14 47.33 2.57
N ALA A 30 30.13 46.62 2.04
CA ALA A 30 31.49 47.14 1.89
C ALA A 30 31.75 47.40 0.40
N ALA A 31 31.61 48.66 0.00
CA ALA A 31 32.17 49.18 -1.23
C ALA A 31 33.71 49.09 -1.18
N GLY A 32 34.33 48.55 -2.22
CA GLY A 32 35.77 48.64 -2.44
C GLY A 32 36.21 50.07 -2.82
N PRO A 33 37.49 50.43 -2.63
CA PRO A 33 37.98 51.79 -2.75
C PRO A 33 37.99 52.29 -4.21
N PRO A 34 37.97 53.61 -4.45
CA PRO A 34 38.01 54.17 -5.78
C PRO A 34 39.38 53.94 -6.41
N ILE A 35 39.40 53.42 -7.63
CA ILE A 35 40.61 53.36 -8.45
C ILE A 35 40.79 54.75 -9.04
N SER A 36 41.87 55.42 -8.64
CA SER A 36 42.32 56.69 -9.21
C SER A 36 42.82 56.48 -10.63
N ASP A 37 42.32 57.31 -11.55
CA ASP A 37 42.90 57.51 -12.87
C ASP A 37 44.31 58.08 -12.73
N ASP A 38 45.32 57.33 -13.16
CA ASP A 38 46.61 57.88 -13.56
C ASP A 38 46.80 57.58 -15.05
N GLU A 39 46.38 58.55 -15.86
CA GLU A 39 46.91 58.78 -17.20
C GLU A 39 48.39 59.19 -17.06
N ASP A 40 49.33 58.29 -17.34
CA ASP A 40 50.70 58.66 -17.76
C ASP A 40 51.50 57.39 -18.12
N GLU A 41 51.49 56.98 -19.39
CA GLU A 41 52.64 56.34 -20.05
C GLU A 41 52.41 56.24 -21.57
N LEU A 42 52.68 57.36 -22.26
CA LEU A 42 52.94 57.40 -23.69
C LEU A 42 54.42 57.01 -23.97
N ASP A 43 54.60 56.23 -25.04
CA ASP A 43 55.84 55.99 -25.81
C ASP A 43 56.91 55.00 -25.30
N LEU A 44 56.75 53.69 -25.57
CA LEU A 44 57.87 52.72 -25.73
C LEU A 44 57.60 51.63 -26.80
N PRO A 45 58.62 51.02 -27.44
CA PRO A 45 58.51 50.29 -28.72
C PRO A 45 57.94 48.86 -28.63
N VAL A 46 57.38 48.40 -29.76
CA VAL A 46 56.43 47.28 -29.95
C VAL A 46 56.91 45.84 -29.65
N ASP A 47 58.19 45.58 -29.36
CA ASP A 47 58.69 44.19 -29.24
C ASP A 47 58.81 43.60 -27.83
N GLN A 48 58.51 44.35 -26.75
CA GLN A 48 58.56 43.82 -25.37
C GLN A 48 57.21 43.48 -24.73
N HIS A 49 56.10 43.74 -25.42
CA HIS A 49 54.75 43.58 -24.83
C HIS A 49 54.32 42.10 -24.71
N GLY A 50 54.70 41.23 -25.65
CA GLY A 50 54.30 39.82 -25.65
C GLY A 50 54.96 38.97 -24.55
N CYS A 51 56.22 39.24 -24.23
CA CYS A 51 56.99 38.44 -23.27
C CYS A 51 56.62 38.76 -21.80
N LYS A 52 56.36 40.04 -21.47
CA LYS A 52 55.89 40.46 -20.14
C LYS A 52 54.44 40.02 -19.86
N LEU A 53 53.56 40.04 -20.88
CA LEU A 53 52.19 39.54 -20.76
C LEU A 53 52.16 38.02 -20.52
N PHE A 54 53.01 37.27 -21.24
CA PHE A 54 53.15 35.82 -21.05
C PHE A 54 53.69 35.46 -19.66
N LEU A 55 54.71 36.16 -19.15
CA LEU A 55 55.22 35.95 -17.79
C LEU A 55 54.21 36.32 -16.70
N GLN A 56 53.38 37.35 -16.89
CA GLN A 56 52.28 37.69 -15.98
C GLN A 56 51.17 36.63 -15.99
N TYR A 57 50.80 36.11 -17.17
CA TYR A 57 49.84 35.01 -17.30
C TYR A 57 50.38 33.69 -16.70
N ALA A 58 51.65 33.37 -16.93
CA ALA A 58 52.30 32.19 -16.36
C ALA A 58 52.35 32.25 -14.83
N LYS A 59 52.59 33.45 -14.25
CA LYS A 59 52.60 33.65 -12.79
C LYS A 59 51.21 33.57 -12.18
N ARG A 60 50.15 34.00 -12.89
CA ARG A 60 48.75 33.79 -12.50
C ARG A 60 48.35 32.32 -12.58
N ALA A 61 48.72 31.63 -13.66
CA ALA A 61 48.47 30.19 -13.83
C ALA A 61 49.16 29.32 -12.75
N ALA A 62 50.37 29.71 -12.32
CA ALA A 62 51.13 28.96 -11.31
C ALA A 62 50.43 28.86 -9.94
N MET A 63 49.62 29.86 -9.54
CA MET A 63 48.87 29.79 -8.27
C MET A 63 47.70 28.78 -8.34
N HIS A 64 47.01 28.70 -9.48
CA HIS A 64 45.95 27.71 -9.72
C HIS A 64 46.51 26.27 -9.69
N VAL A 65 47.72 26.06 -10.22
CA VAL A 65 48.41 24.76 -10.20
C VAL A 65 48.73 24.29 -8.77
N GLY A 66 49.05 25.21 -7.85
CA GLY A 66 49.32 24.89 -6.45
C GLY A 66 48.10 24.33 -5.70
N LEU A 67 46.93 24.90 -5.93
CA LEU A 67 45.67 24.46 -5.31
C LEU A 67 45.22 23.09 -5.84
N VAL A 68 45.37 22.85 -7.14
CA VAL A 68 45.12 21.54 -7.77
C VAL A 68 46.08 20.47 -7.25
N ALA A 69 47.36 20.80 -7.08
CA ALA A 69 48.34 19.86 -6.51
C ALA A 69 48.02 19.49 -5.05
N LEU A 70 47.54 20.45 -4.25
CA LEU A 70 47.07 20.21 -2.89
C LEU A 70 45.87 19.27 -2.85
N LEU A 71 44.87 19.49 -3.74
CA LEU A 71 43.69 18.63 -3.87
C LEU A 71 44.06 17.20 -4.26
N VAL A 72 44.96 17.02 -5.24
CA VAL A 72 45.45 15.71 -5.65
C VAL A 72 46.19 15.00 -4.51
N GLY A 73 47.02 15.73 -3.74
CA GLY A 73 47.65 15.19 -2.54
C GLY A 73 46.65 14.72 -1.49
N TYR A 74 45.59 15.50 -1.27
CA TYR A 74 44.50 15.16 -0.34
C TYR A 74 43.69 13.93 -0.78
N LEU A 75 43.45 13.78 -2.09
CA LEU A 75 42.79 12.61 -2.68
C LEU A 75 43.61 11.33 -2.49
N LEU A 76 44.91 11.37 -2.79
CA LEU A 76 45.81 10.22 -2.62
C LEU A 76 45.96 9.83 -1.15
N GLY A 77 45.95 10.81 -0.23
CA GLY A 77 45.92 10.57 1.21
C GLY A 77 44.65 9.85 1.66
N GLY A 78 43.47 10.30 1.18
CA GLY A 78 42.19 9.64 1.43
C GLY A 78 42.12 8.22 0.88
N ALA A 79 42.59 8.01 -0.35
CA ALA A 79 42.66 6.68 -0.95
C ALA A 79 43.51 5.71 -0.15
N THR A 80 44.67 6.17 0.32
CA THR A 80 45.57 5.38 1.17
C THR A 80 44.88 5.00 2.49
N LEU A 81 44.14 5.93 3.10
CA LEU A 81 43.38 5.69 4.32
C LEU A 81 42.32 4.60 4.15
N PHE A 82 41.44 4.72 3.15
CA PHE A 82 40.35 3.74 2.96
C PHE A 82 40.86 2.37 2.51
N TYR A 83 41.89 2.31 1.67
CA TYR A 83 42.54 1.07 1.27
C TYR A 83 43.04 0.26 2.48
N HIS A 84 43.72 0.92 3.43
CA HIS A 84 44.28 0.24 4.61
C HIS A 84 43.23 -0.08 5.68
N VAL A 85 42.13 0.69 5.76
CA VAL A 85 41.08 0.46 6.77
C VAL A 85 40.11 -0.63 6.33
N GLU A 86 39.65 -0.62 5.08
CA GLU A 86 38.60 -1.54 4.62
C GLU A 86 39.16 -2.79 3.94
N GLY A 87 40.32 -2.70 3.26
CA GLY A 87 40.93 -3.84 2.55
C GLY A 87 41.17 -5.09 3.42
N PRO A 88 41.75 -4.97 4.62
CA PRO A 88 41.94 -6.13 5.51
C PRO A 88 40.62 -6.76 5.99
N ASN A 89 39.58 -5.95 6.22
CA ASN A 89 38.27 -6.45 6.65
C ASN A 89 37.57 -7.21 5.52
N GLU A 90 37.68 -6.72 4.28
CA GLU A 90 37.15 -7.39 3.09
C GLU A 90 37.74 -8.79 2.91
N LEU A 91 39.07 -8.92 3.06
CA LEU A 91 39.77 -10.22 3.00
C LEU A 91 39.25 -11.21 4.05
N ILE A 92 39.08 -10.76 5.29
CA ILE A 92 38.61 -11.62 6.39
C ILE A 92 37.16 -12.08 6.16
N GLN A 93 36.27 -11.17 5.77
CA GLN A 93 34.86 -11.51 5.52
C GLN A 93 34.73 -12.47 4.33
N ARG A 94 35.49 -12.22 3.26
CA ARG A 94 35.54 -13.11 2.09
C ARG A 94 35.96 -14.53 2.48
N ASP A 95 37.01 -14.68 3.28
CA ASP A 95 37.49 -16.01 3.71
C ASP A 95 36.47 -16.74 4.59
N ILE A 96 35.75 -16.02 5.47
CA ILE A 96 34.68 -16.59 6.30
C ILE A 96 33.52 -17.08 5.42
N GLU A 97 33.07 -16.26 4.47
CA GLU A 97 31.94 -16.61 3.61
C GLU A 97 32.30 -17.73 2.61
N LEU A 98 33.53 -17.75 2.08
CA LEU A 98 34.01 -18.85 1.24
C LEU A 98 34.08 -20.16 2.03
N LYS A 99 34.57 -20.13 3.27
CA LYS A 99 34.56 -21.31 4.15
C LYS A 99 33.15 -21.79 4.46
N ARG A 100 32.18 -20.89 4.60
CA ARG A 100 30.77 -21.26 4.84
C ARG A 100 30.16 -21.92 3.61
N ILE A 101 30.38 -21.36 2.42
CA ILE A 101 29.86 -21.88 1.15
C ILE A 101 30.49 -23.24 0.83
N LEU A 102 31.83 -23.30 0.81
CA LEU A 102 32.57 -24.53 0.52
C LEU A 102 32.38 -25.58 1.62
N GLY A 103 32.32 -25.17 2.89
CA GLY A 103 32.01 -26.09 3.99
C GLY A 103 30.61 -26.70 3.89
N THR A 104 29.60 -25.91 3.48
CA THR A 104 28.25 -26.46 3.23
C THR A 104 28.22 -27.43 2.05
N TRP A 105 29.05 -27.17 1.03
CA TRP A 105 29.23 -28.06 -0.10
C TRP A 105 29.89 -29.38 0.31
N ASP A 106 30.97 -29.32 1.10
CA ASP A 106 31.67 -30.49 1.62
C ASP A 106 30.78 -31.29 2.58
N ASP A 107 30.06 -30.62 3.49
CA ASP A 107 29.09 -31.25 4.40
C ASP A 107 28.01 -32.02 3.63
N PHE A 108 27.53 -31.45 2.52
CA PHE A 108 26.58 -32.12 1.64
C PHE A 108 27.20 -33.36 0.99
N GLN A 109 28.42 -33.25 0.46
CA GLN A 109 29.13 -34.38 -0.15
C GLN A 109 29.38 -35.50 0.86
N ASP A 110 29.85 -35.17 2.06
CA ASP A 110 30.10 -36.12 3.15
C ASP A 110 28.81 -36.77 3.65
N HIS A 111 27.72 -36.00 3.74
CA HIS A 111 26.42 -36.55 4.11
C HIS A 111 25.91 -37.53 3.07
N ILE A 112 26.02 -37.21 1.78
CA ILE A 112 25.67 -38.12 0.68
C ILE A 112 26.56 -39.38 0.71
N TRP A 113 27.87 -39.21 0.92
CA TRP A 113 28.82 -40.31 1.02
C TRP A 113 28.51 -41.26 2.19
N ASN A 114 28.25 -40.71 3.38
CA ASN A 114 27.92 -41.51 4.56
C ASN A 114 26.61 -42.28 4.39
N ILE A 115 25.60 -41.69 3.75
CA ILE A 115 24.35 -42.39 3.44
C ILE A 115 24.60 -43.52 2.42
N THR A 116 25.53 -43.35 1.47
CA THR A 116 25.88 -44.43 0.53
C THR A 116 26.66 -45.59 1.15
N GLN A 117 27.24 -45.39 2.34
CA GLN A 117 28.00 -46.41 3.09
C GLN A 117 27.14 -47.21 4.06
N ASP A 118 25.87 -46.83 4.28
CA ASP A 118 24.98 -47.51 5.22
C ASP A 118 24.51 -48.87 4.66
N VAL A 119 24.71 -49.93 5.45
CA VAL A 119 24.71 -51.35 5.00
C VAL A 119 23.30 -51.86 4.64
N ASP A 120 22.25 -51.17 5.09
CA ASP A 120 20.84 -51.57 4.89
C ASP A 120 20.15 -50.99 3.62
N ASN A 121 20.90 -50.28 2.78
CA ASN A 121 20.73 -50.18 1.33
C ASN A 121 19.28 -50.02 0.77
N ARG A 122 18.50 -49.05 1.28
CA ARG A 122 17.34 -48.46 0.56
C ARG A 122 17.13 -46.99 0.92
N ILE A 123 17.92 -46.10 0.31
CA ILE A 123 17.58 -44.67 0.32
C ILE A 123 16.37 -44.50 -0.59
N SER A 124 15.21 -44.12 -0.04
CA SER A 124 14.07 -43.77 -0.88
C SER A 124 14.43 -42.54 -1.71
N ARG A 125 13.99 -42.51 -2.98
CA ARG A 125 14.19 -41.35 -3.86
C ARG A 125 13.66 -40.05 -3.23
N GLU A 126 12.64 -40.16 -2.39
CA GLU A 126 12.06 -39.06 -1.60
C GLU A 126 13.00 -38.55 -0.50
N ALA A 127 13.65 -39.44 0.25
CA ALA A 127 14.63 -39.05 1.27
C ALA A 127 15.85 -38.36 0.64
N PHE A 128 16.36 -38.91 -0.46
CA PHE A 128 17.45 -38.30 -1.22
C PHE A 128 17.08 -36.90 -1.76
N ASN A 129 15.88 -36.76 -2.33
CA ASN A 129 15.41 -35.48 -2.84
C ASN A 129 15.21 -34.44 -1.72
N THR A 130 14.78 -34.87 -0.53
CA THR A 130 14.56 -33.97 0.62
C THR A 130 15.88 -33.42 1.15
N ILE A 131 16.88 -34.28 1.32
CA ILE A 131 18.24 -33.89 1.75
C ILE A 131 18.87 -32.96 0.71
N ASN A 132 18.76 -33.32 -0.58
CA ASN A 132 19.26 -32.48 -1.66
C ASN A 132 18.58 -31.10 -1.66
N GLN A 133 17.25 -31.03 -1.51
CA GLN A 133 16.54 -29.75 -1.43
C GLN A 133 16.96 -28.90 -0.23
N GLU A 134 17.22 -29.49 0.93
CA GLU A 134 17.64 -28.77 2.12
C GLU A 134 19.04 -28.14 1.96
N TYR A 135 20.04 -28.96 1.60
CA TYR A 135 21.41 -28.48 1.44
C TYR A 135 21.56 -27.56 0.23
N PHE A 136 20.87 -27.86 -0.88
CA PHE A 136 20.86 -26.98 -2.05
C PHE A 136 20.24 -25.62 -1.72
N ARG A 137 19.13 -25.59 -0.96
CA ARG A 137 18.52 -24.32 -0.53
C ARG A 137 19.44 -23.53 0.40
N LYS A 138 20.12 -24.18 1.34
CA LYS A 138 21.12 -23.55 2.22
C LYS A 138 22.29 -22.97 1.42
N LEU A 139 22.84 -23.75 0.48
CA LEU A 139 23.91 -23.35 -0.40
C LEU A 139 23.53 -22.14 -1.27
N VAL A 140 22.35 -22.19 -1.93
CA VAL A 140 21.84 -21.08 -2.74
C VAL A 140 21.65 -19.82 -1.89
N ASN A 141 21.14 -19.96 -0.67
CA ASN A 141 20.97 -18.83 0.23
C ASN A 141 22.32 -18.21 0.63
N TYR A 142 23.31 -19.01 1.01
CA TYR A 142 24.64 -18.50 1.33
C TYR A 142 25.33 -17.85 0.13
N ILE A 143 25.24 -18.45 -1.06
CA ILE A 143 25.78 -17.83 -2.28
C ILE A 143 25.10 -16.48 -2.54
N PHE A 144 23.77 -16.41 -2.45
CA PHE A 144 23.01 -15.19 -2.73
C PHE A 144 23.30 -14.08 -1.70
N VAL A 145 23.32 -14.42 -0.42
CA VAL A 145 23.64 -13.46 0.66
C VAL A 145 25.07 -12.95 0.53
N SER A 146 26.04 -13.83 0.27
CA SER A 146 27.45 -13.42 0.12
C SER A 146 27.71 -12.63 -1.15
N TYR A 147 26.93 -12.86 -2.22
CA TYR A 147 26.94 -12.04 -3.44
C TYR A 147 26.30 -10.67 -3.22
N HIS A 148 25.14 -10.62 -2.53
CA HIS A 148 24.45 -9.37 -2.20
C HIS A 148 25.30 -8.46 -1.33
N ASN A 149 26.04 -9.03 -0.37
CA ASN A 149 26.95 -8.29 0.49
C ASN A 149 28.30 -7.96 -0.17
N GLN A 150 28.46 -8.22 -1.48
CA GLN A 150 29.63 -7.92 -2.30
C GLN A 150 30.95 -8.54 -1.82
N TYR A 151 30.96 -9.54 -0.95
CA TYR A 151 32.21 -10.15 -0.46
C TYR A 151 32.78 -11.22 -1.41
N ILE A 152 31.95 -11.80 -2.29
CA ILE A 152 32.30 -12.93 -3.16
C ILE A 152 31.74 -12.71 -4.58
N ASN A 153 32.53 -13.02 -5.62
CA ASN A 153 32.12 -12.97 -7.02
C ASN A 153 32.06 -14.38 -7.64
N ALA A 154 31.52 -14.50 -8.85
CA ALA A 154 31.37 -15.79 -9.53
C ALA A 154 32.70 -16.53 -9.73
N ARG A 155 33.81 -15.79 -9.94
CA ARG A 155 35.14 -16.37 -10.15
C ARG A 155 35.75 -16.93 -8.86
N HIS A 156 35.46 -16.31 -7.71
CA HIS A 156 35.85 -16.80 -6.38
C HIS A 156 35.20 -18.16 -6.07
N ILE A 157 33.95 -18.37 -6.51
CA ILE A 157 33.24 -19.65 -6.34
C ILE A 157 33.77 -20.72 -7.29
N LEU A 158 34.10 -20.34 -8.53
CA LEU A 158 34.63 -21.25 -9.56
C LEU A 158 36.12 -21.59 -9.39
N ASN A 159 36.77 -21.05 -8.36
CA ASN A 159 38.20 -21.24 -8.08
C ASN A 159 39.11 -20.89 -9.28
N GLU A 160 38.66 -19.97 -10.14
CA GLU A 160 39.37 -19.54 -11.35
C GLU A 160 40.41 -18.44 -11.07
N THR A 161 40.49 -17.97 -9.83
CA THR A 161 41.38 -16.87 -9.41
C THR A 161 42.29 -17.32 -8.28
N ARG A 162 43.58 -16.99 -8.36
CA ARG A 162 44.54 -17.07 -7.24
C ARG A 162 44.30 -16.01 -6.15
N GLY A 163 43.04 -15.66 -5.86
CA GLY A 163 42.66 -14.84 -4.70
C GLY A 163 42.93 -13.32 -4.77
N GLU A 164 43.23 -12.74 -5.94
CA GLU A 164 43.78 -11.37 -6.04
C GLU A 164 42.79 -10.22 -6.34
N GLU A 165 41.51 -10.48 -6.67
CA GLU A 165 40.56 -9.40 -6.98
C GLU A 165 39.84 -8.89 -5.71
N LEU A 166 40.37 -7.82 -5.10
CA LEU A 166 39.72 -7.03 -4.04
C LEU A 166 38.83 -5.94 -4.64
N LEU A 167 37.72 -5.60 -3.98
CA LEU A 167 36.93 -4.42 -4.31
C LEU A 167 37.59 -3.14 -3.79
N TRP A 168 38.18 -3.18 -2.60
CA TRP A 168 39.02 -2.10 -2.08
C TRP A 168 40.44 -2.16 -2.67
N THR A 169 40.55 -2.05 -3.99
CA THR A 169 41.86 -1.78 -4.63
C THR A 169 42.27 -0.32 -4.41
N PHE A 170 43.56 -0.02 -4.57
CA PHE A 170 44.02 1.36 -4.50
C PHE A 170 43.33 2.27 -5.55
N PRO A 171 43.19 1.89 -6.85
CA PRO A 171 42.40 2.66 -7.81
C PRO A 171 40.94 2.88 -7.40
N ASN A 172 40.28 1.85 -6.88
CA ASN A 172 38.89 1.95 -6.41
C ASN A 172 38.77 2.86 -5.18
N SER A 173 39.79 2.85 -4.31
CA SER A 173 39.86 3.74 -3.14
C SER A 173 40.06 5.21 -3.55
N VAL A 174 40.83 5.47 -4.62
CA VAL A 174 40.96 6.80 -5.23
C VAL A 174 39.62 7.26 -5.82
N PHE A 175 38.92 6.36 -6.53
CA PHE A 175 37.60 6.65 -7.08
C PHE A 175 36.60 6.97 -5.98
N PHE A 176 36.54 6.17 -4.92
CA PHE A 176 35.69 6.42 -3.75
C PHE A 176 36.02 7.77 -3.09
N ALA A 177 37.28 8.02 -2.76
CA ALA A 177 37.71 9.29 -2.16
C ALA A 177 37.30 10.50 -3.00
N THR A 178 37.42 10.39 -4.34
CA THR A 178 36.95 11.40 -5.29
C THR A 178 35.44 11.61 -5.20
N THR A 179 34.65 10.52 -5.23
CA THR A 179 33.17 10.61 -5.17
C THR A 179 32.65 11.21 -3.87
N VAL A 180 33.36 11.00 -2.75
CA VAL A 180 33.02 11.56 -1.44
C VAL A 180 33.22 13.07 -1.42
N ILE A 181 34.38 13.57 -1.86
CA ILE A 181 34.64 15.02 -1.83
C ILE A 181 33.86 15.76 -2.91
N THR A 182 33.57 15.10 -4.04
CA THR A 182 32.77 15.67 -5.15
C THR A 182 31.27 15.57 -4.91
N THR A 183 30.84 14.92 -3.83
CA THR A 183 29.43 14.78 -3.43
C THR A 183 28.53 14.07 -4.44
N ILE A 184 29.11 13.35 -5.41
CA ILE A 184 28.36 12.66 -6.49
C ILE A 184 27.71 11.38 -5.97
N GLY A 185 28.45 10.58 -5.20
CA GLY A 185 27.92 9.40 -4.48
C GLY A 185 27.28 8.30 -5.34
N TYR A 186 28.08 7.50 -6.06
CA TYR A 186 27.57 6.38 -6.88
C TYR A 186 27.11 5.14 -6.09
N GLY A 187 27.32 5.06 -4.78
CA GLY A 187 26.83 3.95 -3.93
C GLY A 187 27.43 2.56 -4.22
N ASN A 188 28.35 2.43 -5.18
CA ASN A 188 28.93 1.16 -5.62
C ASN A 188 30.10 0.68 -4.74
N LEU A 189 30.72 1.56 -3.95
CA LEU A 189 31.76 1.25 -2.99
C LEU A 189 31.54 2.09 -1.73
N VAL A 190 31.34 1.46 -0.58
CA VAL A 190 31.01 2.15 0.68
C VAL A 190 31.73 1.50 1.87
N PRO A 191 32.21 2.29 2.85
CA PRO A 191 32.87 1.74 4.02
C PRO A 191 31.87 0.96 4.88
N THR A 192 32.22 -0.29 5.13
CA THR A 192 31.41 -1.22 5.92
C THR A 192 31.79 -1.18 7.39
N THR A 193 33.04 -0.83 7.71
CA THR A 193 33.52 -0.78 9.08
C THR A 193 33.06 0.50 9.78
N MET A 194 32.83 0.40 11.10
CA MET A 194 32.52 1.57 11.92
C MET A 194 33.63 2.62 11.85
N VAL A 195 34.89 2.18 11.85
CA VAL A 195 36.07 3.05 11.74
C VAL A 195 36.12 3.73 10.37
N GLY A 196 35.93 2.99 9.28
CA GLY A 196 35.90 3.53 7.92
C GLY A 196 34.78 4.56 7.72
N ARG A 197 33.61 4.35 8.33
CA ARG A 197 32.52 5.34 8.32
C ARG A 197 32.87 6.64 9.06
N ILE A 198 33.51 6.55 10.22
CA ILE A 198 33.98 7.72 10.98
C ILE A 198 35.06 8.46 10.17
N CYS A 199 36.04 7.74 9.61
CA CYS A 199 37.06 8.31 8.73
C CYS A 199 36.44 9.01 7.52
N CYS A 200 35.38 8.45 6.93
CA CYS A 200 34.63 9.05 5.82
C CYS A 200 34.01 10.40 6.20
N ILE A 201 33.38 10.49 7.37
CA ILE A 201 32.79 11.75 7.86
C ILE A 201 33.87 12.82 8.03
N CYS A 202 34.98 12.49 8.70
CA CYS A 202 36.08 13.43 8.92
C CYS A 202 36.77 13.86 7.60
N TYR A 203 36.92 12.92 6.66
CA TYR A 203 37.48 13.18 5.34
C TYR A 203 36.57 14.11 4.51
N ALA A 204 35.25 13.87 4.51
CA ALA A 204 34.30 14.71 3.79
C ALA A 204 34.25 16.15 4.33
N LEU A 205 34.31 16.33 5.65
CA LEU A 205 34.25 17.66 6.31
C LEU A 205 35.36 18.62 5.85
N ILE A 206 36.54 18.10 5.55
CA ILE A 206 37.69 18.90 5.09
C ILE A 206 37.78 18.89 3.56
N GLY A 207 37.50 17.75 2.93
CA GLY A 207 37.63 17.57 1.49
C GLY A 207 36.61 18.36 0.66
N ILE A 208 35.35 18.44 1.12
CA ILE A 208 34.30 19.17 0.39
C ILE A 208 34.61 20.68 0.30
N PRO A 209 34.94 21.39 1.41
CA PRO A 209 35.35 22.79 1.32
C PRO A 209 36.59 23.02 0.44
N LEU A 210 37.61 22.15 0.56
CA LEU A 210 38.83 22.25 -0.26
C LEU A 210 38.51 22.11 -1.76
N LEU A 211 37.64 21.16 -2.12
CA LEU A 211 37.18 21.00 -3.49
C LEU A 211 36.40 22.22 -3.98
N LEU A 212 35.46 22.74 -3.19
CA LEU A 212 34.65 23.91 -3.58
C LEU A 212 35.51 25.14 -3.87
N VAL A 213 36.53 25.40 -3.04
CA VAL A 213 37.49 26.49 -3.28
C VAL A 213 38.28 26.26 -4.57
N THR A 214 38.71 25.02 -4.82
CA THR A 214 39.44 24.64 -6.04
C THR A 214 38.57 24.78 -7.29
N ILE A 215 37.33 24.34 -7.24
CA ILE A 215 36.36 24.44 -8.34
C ILE A 215 36.04 25.91 -8.64
N ALA A 216 35.83 26.75 -7.62
CA ALA A 216 35.53 28.16 -7.81
C ALA A 216 36.70 28.91 -8.47
N ASP A 217 37.93 28.61 -8.05
CA ASP A 217 39.16 29.18 -8.60
C ASP A 217 39.38 28.77 -10.08
N ILE A 218 39.23 27.47 -10.40
CA ILE A 218 39.30 26.97 -11.79
C ILE A 218 38.15 27.54 -12.65
N GLY A 219 36.93 27.59 -12.12
CA GLY A 219 35.76 28.12 -12.82
C GLY A 219 35.93 29.59 -13.19
N LYS A 220 36.51 30.41 -12.29
CA LYS A 220 36.84 31.81 -12.56
C LYS A 220 37.88 31.94 -13.68
N PHE A 221 38.95 31.15 -13.62
CA PHE A 221 39.97 31.10 -14.67
C PHE A 221 39.38 30.74 -16.05
N LEU A 222 38.49 29.73 -16.09
CA LEU A 222 37.79 29.33 -17.32
C LEU A 222 36.86 30.43 -17.85
N SER A 223 36.17 31.18 -16.98
CA SER A 223 35.31 32.32 -17.36
C SER A 223 36.12 33.45 -17.99
N GLU A 224 37.27 33.80 -17.41
CA GLU A 224 38.19 34.81 -17.96
C GLU A 224 38.73 34.38 -19.34
N PHE A 225 39.08 33.10 -19.49
CA PHE A 225 39.55 32.53 -20.76
C PHE A 225 38.44 32.51 -21.83
N LEU A 226 37.22 32.13 -21.48
CA LEU A 226 36.08 32.15 -22.40
C LEU A 226 35.73 33.57 -22.85
N SER A 227 35.79 34.53 -21.92
CA SER A 227 35.62 35.96 -22.22
C SER A 227 36.69 36.48 -23.18
N PHE A 228 37.94 36.04 -23.01
CA PHE A 228 39.03 36.34 -23.94
C PHE A 228 38.79 35.74 -25.35
N LEU A 229 38.35 34.48 -25.44
CA LEU A 229 38.01 33.84 -26.70
C LEU A 229 36.84 34.55 -27.40
N TYR A 230 35.81 34.95 -26.66
CA TYR A 230 34.66 35.68 -27.20
C TYR A 230 35.04 37.07 -27.72
N LYS A 231 35.88 37.81 -26.98
CA LYS A 231 36.45 39.09 -27.45
C LYS A 231 37.22 38.91 -28.77
N SER A 232 38.06 37.87 -28.82
CA SER A 232 38.84 37.52 -30.01
C SER A 232 37.95 37.15 -31.21
N TYR A 233 36.89 36.37 -30.99
CA TYR A 233 35.89 36.04 -32.02
C TYR A 233 35.14 37.27 -32.53
N ARG A 234 34.67 38.17 -31.66
CA ARG A 234 33.99 39.42 -32.09
C ARG A 234 34.92 40.32 -32.91
N ALA A 235 36.19 40.45 -32.50
CA ALA A 235 37.19 41.21 -33.24
C ALA A 235 37.43 40.60 -34.64
N PHE A 236 37.53 39.27 -34.73
CA PHE A 236 37.66 38.53 -35.98
C PHE A 236 36.43 38.69 -36.89
N LYS A 237 35.21 38.57 -36.34
CA LYS A 237 33.95 38.79 -37.07
C LYS A 237 33.82 40.21 -37.62
N ARG A 238 34.28 41.22 -36.87
CA ARG A 238 34.36 42.61 -37.37
C ARG A 238 35.34 42.75 -38.53
N LYS A 239 36.48 42.03 -38.49
CA LYS A 239 37.48 42.01 -39.57
C LYS A 239 36.89 41.41 -40.87
N ILE A 240 36.13 40.31 -40.75
CA ILE A 240 35.42 39.67 -41.88
C ILE A 240 34.31 40.58 -42.44
N ARG A 241 33.50 41.23 -41.59
CA ARG A 241 32.44 42.17 -42.04
C ARG A 241 33.02 43.38 -42.79
N ARG A 242 34.18 43.90 -42.36
CA ARG A 242 34.90 44.98 -43.06
C ARG A 242 35.46 44.53 -44.43
N GLN A 243 35.88 43.27 -44.55
CA GLN A 243 36.34 42.70 -45.83
C GLN A 243 35.16 42.45 -46.80
N SER A 244 34.01 42.00 -46.30
CA SER A 244 32.80 41.78 -47.11
C SER A 244 32.20 43.09 -47.67
N ARG A 245 32.25 44.21 -46.91
CA ARG A 245 31.82 45.54 -47.40
C ARG A 245 32.72 46.11 -48.51
N ARG A 246 34.02 45.75 -48.57
CA ARG A 246 34.92 46.16 -49.67
C ARG A 246 34.62 45.46 -51.01
N ILE A 247 34.04 44.26 -50.98
CA ILE A 247 33.73 43.46 -52.17
C ILE A 247 32.40 43.90 -52.80
N SER A 248 31.46 44.41 -52.00
CA SER A 248 30.13 44.88 -52.46
C SER A 248 30.18 46.17 -53.31
N HIS A 249 31.19 47.03 -53.13
CA HIS A 249 31.30 48.31 -53.85
C HIS A 249 31.88 48.22 -55.28
N HIS A 250 32.16 47.03 -55.81
CA HIS A 250 32.77 46.85 -57.14
C HIS A 250 31.80 46.40 -58.25
N TYR A 251 30.49 46.31 -57.99
CA TYR A 251 29.52 45.84 -58.98
C TYR A 251 28.24 46.69 -58.98
N ARG A 252 28.22 47.81 -59.72
CA ARG A 252 27.02 48.32 -60.42
C ARG A 252 27.35 49.47 -61.41
N PRO A 253 26.99 49.36 -62.71
CA PRO A 253 27.10 50.44 -63.69
C PRO A 253 25.87 51.36 -63.67
N GLY A 254 26.05 52.63 -64.05
CA GLY A 254 25.03 53.69 -63.98
C GLY A 254 24.13 53.86 -65.21
N SER A 255 23.03 54.60 -65.05
CA SER A 255 22.37 55.40 -66.11
C SER A 255 21.33 56.39 -65.52
N GLN A 256 21.00 57.42 -66.30
CA GLN A 256 20.41 58.72 -65.94
C GLN A 256 18.87 58.83 -66.07
N SER A 257 18.30 59.71 -65.23
CA SER A 257 17.27 60.76 -65.49
C SER A 257 15.82 60.48 -65.95
N ARG A 258 14.93 61.33 -65.38
CA ARG A 258 13.64 61.91 -65.84
C ARG A 258 12.31 61.21 -65.50
N GLY A 259 11.38 62.02 -64.97
CA GLY A 259 9.96 61.99 -65.37
C GLY A 259 8.94 61.92 -64.23
N SER A 260 8.04 62.90 -64.19
CA SER A 260 6.84 63.06 -63.35
C SER A 260 5.80 61.94 -63.49
N ASP A 261 5.07 61.60 -62.42
CA ASP A 261 3.63 61.96 -62.24
C ASP A 261 2.98 61.23 -61.06
N GLN A 262 1.89 61.84 -60.58
CA GLN A 262 1.08 61.49 -59.42
C GLN A 262 0.33 60.14 -59.56
N THR A 263 0.14 59.41 -58.45
CA THR A 263 -1.17 59.04 -57.84
C THR A 263 -1.14 57.72 -57.05
N SER A 264 -1.68 57.80 -55.82
CA SER A 264 -2.38 56.78 -55.01
C SER A 264 -1.85 55.34 -54.84
N HIS A 265 -1.66 55.03 -53.55
CA HIS A 265 -1.94 53.77 -52.84
C HIS A 265 -0.83 52.70 -52.68
N ALA A 266 -0.64 52.39 -51.39
CA ALA A 266 -0.13 51.15 -50.79
C ALA A 266 1.29 50.67 -51.14
N GLY A 267 2.15 50.65 -50.10
CA GLY A 267 3.27 49.71 -50.00
C GLY A 267 4.60 50.16 -50.59
N SER A 268 5.42 50.84 -49.80
CA SER A 268 6.84 50.54 -49.62
C SER A 268 7.47 51.55 -48.65
N MET A 269 7.81 51.12 -47.44
CA MET A 269 8.71 51.89 -46.59
C MET A 269 10.12 51.80 -47.19
N ASN A 270 10.72 52.98 -47.40
CA ASN A 270 12.09 53.16 -47.86
C ASN A 270 13.08 52.45 -46.91
N LEU A 271 13.89 51.55 -47.46
CA LEU A 271 14.87 50.75 -46.73
C LEU A 271 16.20 51.49 -46.50
N ASN A 272 16.17 52.82 -46.37
CA ASN A 272 17.36 53.67 -46.22
C ASN A 272 17.35 54.54 -44.95
N ASP A 273 16.30 54.46 -44.13
CA ASP A 273 16.19 55.19 -42.85
C ASP A 273 16.44 54.31 -41.61
N ILE A 274 16.96 53.09 -41.80
CA ILE A 274 17.33 52.19 -40.70
C ILE A 274 18.76 51.69 -40.94
N GLU A 275 19.76 52.51 -40.59
CA GLU A 275 21.08 52.06 -40.09
C GLU A 275 21.98 53.29 -39.92
N SER A 276 21.67 54.12 -38.93
CA SER A 276 22.62 55.03 -38.30
C SER A 276 22.52 54.82 -36.78
N GLU A 277 23.17 53.77 -36.27
CA GLU A 277 23.40 53.68 -34.82
C GLU A 277 24.57 54.60 -34.43
N PRO A 278 24.48 55.31 -33.28
CA PRO A 278 25.46 56.29 -32.86
C PRO A 278 26.75 55.62 -32.37
N GLU A 279 27.90 56.24 -32.66
CA GLU A 279 29.24 55.86 -32.20
C GLU A 279 29.50 56.15 -30.69
N SER A 280 28.47 56.17 -29.83
CA SER A 280 28.57 56.62 -28.44
C SER A 280 27.93 55.67 -27.41
N SER A 281 28.36 54.40 -27.38
CA SER A 281 28.21 53.53 -26.19
C SER A 281 29.44 52.63 -26.01
N MET A 282 30.61 53.25 -25.85
CA MET A 282 31.77 52.57 -25.27
C MET A 282 31.52 52.34 -23.77
N GLU A 283 30.72 51.32 -23.42
CA GLU A 283 30.70 50.63 -22.11
C GLU A 283 29.59 49.55 -22.00
N ASP A 284 29.10 49.00 -23.11
CA ASP A 284 28.23 47.81 -23.03
C ASP A 284 29.04 46.60 -22.56
N GLU A 285 28.83 46.22 -21.29
CA GLU A 285 29.29 44.99 -20.67
C GLU A 285 29.31 43.81 -21.65
N LEU A 286 30.40 43.07 -21.64
CA LEU A 286 30.64 41.92 -22.51
C LEU A 286 29.67 40.77 -22.17
N ARG A 287 28.47 40.77 -22.77
CA ARG A 287 27.45 39.72 -22.53
C ARG A 287 27.69 38.49 -23.40
N ILE A 288 28.03 37.36 -22.76
CA ILE A 288 28.09 36.04 -23.40
C ILE A 288 26.66 35.45 -23.39
N PRO A 289 26.05 35.11 -24.53
CA PRO A 289 24.70 34.56 -24.55
C PRO A 289 24.61 33.21 -23.83
N VAL A 290 23.60 33.04 -22.96
CA VAL A 290 23.33 31.78 -22.21
C VAL A 290 23.27 30.53 -23.11
N PHE A 291 22.78 30.68 -24.35
CA PHE A 291 22.77 29.59 -25.33
C PHE A 291 24.18 29.08 -25.69
N MET A 292 25.18 29.96 -25.75
CA MET A 292 26.57 29.58 -26.03
C MET A 292 27.18 28.81 -24.86
N VAL A 293 26.82 29.17 -23.63
CA VAL A 293 27.23 28.47 -22.40
C VAL A 293 26.64 27.06 -22.37
N LEU A 294 25.34 26.92 -22.69
CA LEU A 294 24.68 25.62 -22.78
C LEU A 294 25.28 24.72 -23.88
N LEU A 295 25.68 25.31 -25.01
CA LEU A 295 26.34 24.57 -26.10
C LEU A 295 27.70 24.02 -25.68
N VAL A 296 28.48 24.78 -24.90
CA VAL A 296 29.78 24.32 -24.36
C VAL A 296 29.59 23.13 -23.42
N LEU A 297 28.58 23.16 -22.54
CA LEU A 297 28.25 22.01 -21.67
C LEU A 297 27.83 20.79 -22.48
N LEU A 298 26.93 20.95 -23.46
CA LEU A 298 26.48 19.87 -24.32
C LEU A 298 27.61 19.28 -25.18
N ALA A 299 28.54 20.11 -25.64
CA ALA A 299 29.71 19.64 -26.37
C ALA A 299 30.65 18.84 -25.46
N TYR A 300 30.85 19.29 -24.22
CA TYR A 300 31.68 18.59 -23.24
C TYR A 300 31.11 17.21 -22.86
N THR A 301 29.80 17.10 -22.68
CA THR A 301 29.14 15.81 -22.43
C THR A 301 29.12 14.91 -23.66
N ALA A 302 28.92 15.47 -24.86
CA ALA A 302 28.98 14.71 -26.11
C ALA A 302 30.37 14.12 -26.37
N ILE A 303 31.44 14.90 -26.13
CA ILE A 303 32.83 14.42 -26.26
C ILE A 303 33.14 13.35 -25.21
N GLY A 304 32.71 13.56 -23.96
CA GLY A 304 32.82 12.53 -22.91
C GLY A 304 32.13 11.23 -23.31
N GLY A 305 30.91 11.31 -23.84
CA GLY A 305 30.17 10.13 -24.31
C GLY A 305 30.89 9.34 -25.41
N ILE A 306 31.59 10.00 -26.33
CA ILE A 306 32.41 9.31 -27.36
C ILE A 306 33.61 8.60 -26.72
N LEU A 307 34.27 9.24 -25.77
CA LEU A 307 35.44 8.68 -25.10
C LEU A 307 35.07 7.43 -24.28
N PHE A 308 34.04 7.54 -23.42
CA PHE A 308 33.60 6.43 -22.57
C PHE A 308 32.93 5.30 -23.36
N GLN A 309 32.31 5.60 -24.51
CA GLN A 309 31.85 4.56 -25.44
C GLN A 309 33.03 3.69 -25.93
N HIS A 310 34.16 4.31 -26.28
CA HIS A 310 35.31 3.57 -26.81
C HIS A 310 36.15 2.90 -25.72
N TRP A 311 36.23 3.52 -24.54
CA TRP A 311 37.04 3.01 -23.43
C TRP A 311 36.36 1.86 -22.68
N GLU A 312 35.07 1.96 -22.36
CA GLU A 312 34.36 0.99 -21.53
C GLU A 312 33.39 0.10 -22.32
N ASN A 313 33.42 0.16 -23.67
CA ASN A 313 32.48 -0.55 -24.55
C ASN A 313 30.98 -0.29 -24.24
N MET A 314 30.66 0.85 -23.62
CA MET A 314 29.29 1.26 -23.32
C MET A 314 28.55 1.69 -24.59
N GLN A 315 27.22 1.58 -24.61
CA GLN A 315 26.46 2.20 -25.71
C GLN A 315 26.63 3.73 -25.66
N TYR A 316 26.67 4.40 -26.82
CA TYR A 316 26.90 5.86 -26.86
C TYR A 316 25.95 6.64 -25.94
N PHE A 317 24.68 6.25 -25.91
CA PHE A 317 23.67 6.91 -25.09
C PHE A 317 23.90 6.68 -23.59
N GLU A 318 24.34 5.48 -23.19
CA GLU A 318 24.72 5.15 -21.81
C GLU A 318 25.94 5.95 -21.37
N ALA A 319 26.96 6.02 -22.23
CA ALA A 319 28.16 6.82 -21.98
C ALA A 319 27.87 8.33 -21.91
N PHE A 320 26.99 8.85 -22.78
CA PHE A 320 26.52 10.24 -22.75
C PHE A 320 25.73 10.55 -21.48
N TYR A 321 24.82 9.64 -21.10
CA TYR A 321 24.03 9.73 -19.87
C TYR A 321 24.94 9.74 -18.64
N PHE A 322 25.88 8.80 -18.55
CA PHE A 322 26.90 8.75 -17.50
C PHE A 322 27.66 10.09 -17.40
N CYS A 323 28.18 10.61 -18.51
CA CYS A 323 28.92 11.88 -18.54
C CYS A 323 28.07 13.06 -18.05
N PHE A 324 26.79 13.10 -18.44
CA PHE A 324 25.87 14.16 -18.03
C PHE A 324 25.56 14.12 -16.53
N ILE A 325 25.18 12.95 -15.98
CA ILE A 325 24.87 12.82 -14.55
C ILE A 325 26.10 13.02 -13.66
N THR A 326 27.28 12.66 -14.17
CA THR A 326 28.59 12.89 -13.53
C THR A 326 28.90 14.38 -13.41
N MET A 327 28.73 15.12 -14.51
CA MET A 327 28.94 16.58 -14.55
C MET A 327 27.90 17.33 -13.71
N ALA A 328 26.66 16.85 -13.68
CA ALA A 328 25.55 17.47 -12.95
C ALA A 328 25.52 17.12 -11.44
N THR A 329 26.52 16.39 -10.92
CA THR A 329 26.58 15.90 -9.52
C THR A 329 25.41 15.03 -9.07
N VAL A 330 24.67 14.41 -10.00
CA VAL A 330 23.46 13.62 -9.64
C VAL A 330 23.80 12.21 -9.20
N GLY A 331 24.72 11.54 -9.91
CA GLY A 331 25.39 10.32 -9.44
C GLY A 331 24.51 9.11 -9.08
N PHE A 332 23.64 8.64 -9.96
CA PHE A 332 22.70 7.53 -9.66
C PHE A 332 23.34 6.16 -9.36
N GLY A 333 24.59 5.92 -9.75
CA GLY A 333 25.29 4.66 -9.45
C GLY A 333 24.91 3.46 -10.31
N ASP A 334 24.05 3.68 -11.30
CA ASP A 334 23.56 2.70 -12.25
C ASP A 334 24.61 2.31 -13.31
N ILE A 335 25.47 3.27 -13.69
CA ILE A 335 26.56 3.08 -14.64
C ILE A 335 27.83 3.70 -14.08
N VAL A 336 28.88 2.90 -13.92
CA VAL A 336 30.19 3.34 -13.41
C VAL A 336 31.29 2.65 -14.23
N PRO A 337 32.40 3.33 -14.54
CA PRO A 337 33.57 2.73 -15.19
C PRO A 337 34.07 1.52 -14.40
N THR A 338 34.32 0.43 -15.12
CA THR A 338 34.71 -0.86 -14.54
C THR A 338 36.22 -1.10 -14.68
N GLU A 339 36.86 -0.52 -15.69
CA GLU A 339 38.29 -0.70 -15.94
C GLU A 339 39.13 0.29 -15.12
N GLN A 340 40.14 -0.26 -14.43
CA GLN A 340 40.99 0.50 -13.51
C GLN A 340 41.77 1.65 -14.18
N VAL A 341 42.10 1.49 -15.46
CA VAL A 341 42.83 2.50 -16.23
C VAL A 341 41.97 3.74 -16.47
N TYR A 342 40.67 3.57 -16.70
CA TYR A 342 39.76 4.66 -17.07
C TYR A 342 39.16 5.40 -15.88
N MET A 343 39.25 4.84 -14.67
CA MET A 343 38.87 5.54 -13.43
C MET A 343 39.68 6.82 -13.19
N PHE A 344 40.98 6.82 -13.51
CA PHE A 344 41.82 8.03 -13.41
C PHE A 344 41.39 9.13 -14.40
N PHE A 345 40.99 8.75 -15.61
CA PHE A 345 40.44 9.69 -16.60
C PHE A 345 39.07 10.21 -16.18
N THR A 346 38.26 9.38 -15.53
CA THR A 346 36.96 9.75 -14.96
C THR A 346 37.10 10.79 -13.86
N MET A 347 38.10 10.66 -12.99
CA MET A 347 38.41 11.66 -11.98
C MET A 347 38.74 13.03 -12.61
N ALA A 348 39.61 13.04 -13.63
CA ALA A 348 39.94 14.28 -14.34
C ALA A 348 38.72 14.89 -15.05
N TYR A 349 37.86 14.03 -15.63
CA TYR A 349 36.59 14.43 -16.24
C TYR A 349 35.64 15.06 -15.22
N ILE A 350 35.49 14.46 -14.03
CA ILE A 350 34.65 15.00 -12.95
C ILE A 350 35.13 16.40 -12.55
N ILE A 351 36.41 16.55 -12.20
CA ILE A 351 36.94 17.82 -11.68
C ILE A 351 36.77 18.96 -12.71
N PHE A 352 37.06 18.68 -13.99
CA PHE A 352 36.90 19.67 -15.05
C PHE A 352 35.42 19.94 -15.36
N GLY A 353 34.58 18.90 -15.41
CA GLY A 353 33.15 19.02 -15.64
C GLY A 353 32.43 19.84 -14.58
N LEU A 354 32.79 19.65 -13.30
CA LEU A 354 32.26 20.47 -12.20
C LEU A 354 32.71 21.92 -12.30
N SER A 355 33.97 22.15 -12.64
CA SER A 355 34.51 23.51 -12.87
C SER A 355 33.84 24.22 -14.05
N LEU A 356 33.47 23.47 -15.09
CA LEU A 356 32.70 23.99 -16.21
C LEU A 356 31.26 24.31 -15.80
N ALA A 357 30.61 23.44 -15.03
CA ALA A 357 29.26 23.66 -14.53
C ALA A 357 29.17 24.88 -13.61
N THR A 358 30.12 25.08 -12.69
CA THR A 358 30.16 26.26 -11.81
C THR A 358 30.42 27.55 -12.58
N MET A 359 31.32 27.53 -13.58
CA MET A 359 31.51 28.66 -14.51
C MET A 359 30.19 29.02 -15.20
N CYS A 360 29.41 28.02 -15.63
CA CYS A 360 28.12 28.24 -16.28
C CYS A 360 27.08 28.81 -15.32
N ILE A 361 27.04 28.34 -14.07
CA ILE A 361 26.15 28.88 -13.03
C ILE A 361 26.50 30.33 -12.70
N ASP A 362 27.79 30.68 -12.63
CA ASP A 362 28.24 32.06 -12.36
C ASP A 362 27.86 33.04 -13.50
N LEU A 363 28.12 32.62 -14.76
CA LEU A 363 27.76 33.39 -15.96
C LEU A 363 26.24 33.51 -16.16
N ALA A 364 25.46 32.46 -15.87
CA ALA A 364 24.01 32.49 -15.99
C ALA A 364 23.35 33.22 -14.80
N GLY A 365 23.90 33.07 -13.59
CA GLY A 365 23.40 33.68 -12.35
C GLY A 365 23.49 35.20 -12.38
N THR A 366 24.56 35.77 -12.92
CA THR A 366 24.71 37.23 -13.08
C THR A 366 23.70 37.85 -14.06
N GLU A 367 23.26 37.13 -15.10
CA GLU A 367 22.15 37.57 -15.97
C GLU A 367 20.77 37.38 -15.29
N TYR A 368 20.58 36.28 -14.55
CA TYR A 368 19.29 35.95 -13.91
C TYR A 368 18.98 36.88 -12.73
N ILE A 369 19.97 37.17 -11.87
CA ILE A 369 19.83 38.08 -10.73
C ILE A 369 19.45 39.49 -11.22
N ARG A 370 20.02 39.95 -12.34
CA ARG A 370 19.66 41.26 -12.93
C ARG A 370 18.29 41.26 -13.60
N LYS A 371 17.87 40.17 -14.24
CA LYS A 371 16.48 40.04 -14.72
C LYS A 371 15.49 40.02 -13.56
N ILE A 372 15.82 39.39 -12.44
CA ILE A 372 15.02 39.43 -11.20
C ILE A 372 15.01 40.85 -10.63
N HIS A 373 16.13 41.58 -10.64
CA HIS A 373 16.19 42.97 -10.18
C HIS A 373 15.40 43.93 -11.08
N TYR A 374 15.38 43.68 -12.39
CA TYR A 374 14.55 44.39 -13.38
C TYR A 374 13.06 44.02 -13.28
N LEU A 375 12.74 42.76 -12.95
CA LEU A 375 11.38 42.34 -12.64
C LEU A 375 10.89 42.95 -11.32
N GLY A 376 11.79 43.04 -10.33
CA GLY A 376 11.57 43.65 -9.02
C GLY A 376 11.34 45.16 -9.10
N SER A 377 12.11 45.89 -9.91
CA SER A 377 11.90 47.33 -10.11
C SER A 377 10.58 47.64 -10.82
N ARG A 378 10.15 46.80 -11.79
CA ARG A 378 8.80 46.92 -12.38
C ARG A 378 7.68 46.56 -11.42
N MET A 379 7.92 45.69 -10.43
CA MET A 379 6.94 45.42 -9.36
C MET A 379 6.85 46.57 -8.36
N GLU A 380 7.92 47.34 -8.15
CA GLU A 380 7.90 48.58 -7.35
C GLU A 380 7.12 49.71 -8.05
N ASP A 381 7.30 49.89 -9.37
CA ASP A 381 6.51 50.85 -10.15
C ASP A 381 5.02 50.48 -10.19
N ALA A 382 4.70 49.18 -10.25
CA ALA A 382 3.33 48.67 -10.14
C ALA A 382 2.74 48.89 -8.74
N LYS A 383 3.55 48.82 -7.67
CA LYS A 383 3.16 49.23 -6.31
C LYS A 383 2.86 50.73 -6.25
N GLY A 384 3.64 51.59 -6.92
CA GLY A 384 3.40 53.04 -6.98
C GLY A 384 2.06 53.41 -7.64
N ALA A 385 1.69 52.72 -8.72
CA ALA A 385 0.40 52.90 -9.39
C ALA A 385 -0.79 52.38 -8.57
N VAL A 386 -0.59 51.32 -7.78
CA VAL A 386 -1.61 50.80 -6.84
C VAL A 386 -1.74 51.70 -5.61
N ILE A 387 -0.66 52.30 -5.13
CA ILE A 387 -0.67 53.23 -3.97
C ILE A 387 -1.36 54.56 -4.32
N SER A 388 -1.21 55.09 -5.55
CA SER A 388 -1.95 56.30 -5.96
C SER A 388 -3.44 56.02 -6.16
N GLY A 389 -3.82 54.81 -6.61
CA GLY A 389 -5.21 54.34 -6.65
C GLY A 389 -5.82 54.11 -5.26
N ILE A 390 -5.01 53.70 -4.28
CA ILE A 390 -5.43 53.51 -2.88
C ILE A 390 -5.59 54.86 -2.14
N GLN A 391 -4.82 55.90 -2.50
CA GLN A 391 -4.98 57.25 -1.93
C GLN A 391 -6.30 57.93 -2.36
N VAL A 392 -6.85 57.57 -3.52
CA VAL A 392 -8.22 57.99 -3.92
C VAL A 392 -9.28 57.23 -3.10
N GLY A 393 -8.99 55.97 -2.73
CA GLY A 393 -9.84 55.17 -1.83
C GLY A 393 -9.85 55.67 -0.38
N GLU A 394 -8.72 56.15 0.14
CA GLU A 394 -8.64 56.70 1.51
C GLU A 394 -9.45 57.98 1.72
N HIS A 395 -9.71 58.76 0.65
CA HIS A 395 -10.60 59.92 0.73
C HIS A 395 -12.09 59.53 0.78
N ILE A 396 -12.43 58.31 0.33
CA ILE A 396 -13.79 57.73 0.40
C ILE A 396 -14.04 57.08 1.77
N PHE A 397 -13.01 56.50 2.40
CA PHE A 397 -13.14 55.80 3.70
C PHE A 397 -13.14 56.71 4.94
N LYS A 398 -12.77 57.99 4.82
CA LYS A 398 -12.90 58.99 5.92
C LYS A 398 -14.35 59.39 6.25
N HIS A 399 -15.34 59.01 5.42
CA HIS A 399 -16.77 59.21 5.73
C HIS A 399 -17.44 58.01 6.41
N THR A 400 -16.72 56.93 6.71
CA THR A 400 -17.31 55.68 7.26
C THR A 400 -16.86 55.31 8.68
N GLY A 401 -16.12 56.18 9.39
CA GLY A 401 -15.99 56.11 10.85
C GLY A 401 -15.45 54.80 11.44
N VAL A 402 -14.29 54.32 10.98
CA VAL A 402 -13.56 53.21 11.63
C VAL A 402 -12.07 53.57 11.75
N GLU A 403 -11.56 53.64 12.98
CA GLU A 403 -10.13 53.77 13.30
C GLU A 403 -9.44 52.39 13.35
N ALA A 404 -8.17 52.31 12.93
CA ALA A 404 -7.32 51.13 13.01
C ALA A 404 -5.97 51.47 13.65
N ILE A 405 -5.47 50.61 14.54
CA ILE A 405 -4.11 50.68 15.12
C ILE A 405 -3.32 49.43 14.71
N ARG A 406 -2.04 49.62 14.34
CA ARG A 406 -1.08 48.59 13.88
C ARG A 406 -0.20 48.13 15.05
N SER A 407 0.17 46.84 15.12
CA SER A 407 1.25 46.34 16.00
C SER A 407 2.44 45.79 15.22
N ALA A 408 3.62 45.83 15.84
CA ALA A 408 4.97 45.65 15.30
C ALA A 408 5.34 44.19 14.95
N GLY A 409 4.46 43.47 14.27
CA GLY A 409 4.71 42.12 13.73
C GLY A 409 3.92 41.79 12.46
N GLY A 410 3.32 42.80 11.80
CA GLY A 410 2.71 42.62 10.47
C GLY A 410 1.39 41.85 10.41
N LYS A 411 0.72 41.56 11.54
CA LYS A 411 -0.65 41.01 11.55
C LYS A 411 -1.70 42.12 11.67
N VAL A 412 -2.64 42.18 10.72
CA VAL A 412 -3.90 42.92 10.85
C VAL A 412 -4.89 42.03 11.60
N LEU A 413 -5.25 42.43 12.82
CA LEU A 413 -6.25 41.72 13.63
C LEU A 413 -7.66 42.16 13.20
N LYS A 414 -8.46 41.21 12.73
CA LYS A 414 -9.89 41.41 12.47
C LYS A 414 -10.65 41.24 13.79
N LEU A 415 -11.14 42.35 14.36
CA LEU A 415 -12.11 42.32 15.45
C LEU A 415 -13.46 41.83 14.91
N ARG A 416 -13.93 40.67 15.38
CA ARG A 416 -15.30 40.22 15.14
C ARG A 416 -16.22 40.90 16.15
N ARG A 417 -17.10 41.76 15.64
CA ARG A 417 -18.22 42.32 16.38
C ARG A 417 -19.20 41.21 16.74
N VAL A 418 -19.68 41.26 17.97
CA VAL A 418 -20.81 40.49 18.51
C VAL A 418 -22.07 40.84 17.72
N PHE A 419 -22.80 39.83 17.22
CA PHE A 419 -24.20 40.01 16.84
C PHE A 419 -25.07 39.58 18.01
N VAL A 420 -25.85 40.55 18.50
CA VAL A 420 -27.04 40.36 19.30
C VAL A 420 -28.14 39.92 18.34
N ASP A 421 -28.74 38.76 18.59
CA ASP A 421 -30.02 38.41 17.99
C ASP A 421 -31.13 39.08 18.81
N ARG A 422 -31.98 39.86 18.13
CA ARG A 422 -33.24 40.38 18.66
C ARG A 422 -34.32 39.46 18.12
N ASP A 423 -34.56 38.37 18.83
CA ASP A 423 -35.88 37.85 19.21
C ASP A 423 -35.68 36.48 19.90
N GLY A 424 -36.12 36.40 21.16
CA GLY A 424 -35.71 35.40 22.15
C GLY A 424 -36.17 33.95 21.92
N GLY A 425 -35.59 32.95 22.56
CA GLY A 425 -34.49 32.97 23.52
C GLY A 425 -34.01 31.57 23.89
N SER A 426 -32.71 31.49 24.20
CA SER A 426 -32.10 30.41 24.96
C SER A 426 -31.01 31.05 25.82
N VAL A 427 -31.13 30.94 27.14
CA VAL A 427 -30.01 31.25 28.05
C VAL A 427 -29.43 29.92 28.49
N ASP A 428 -28.21 29.66 28.02
CA ASP A 428 -27.31 28.64 28.55
C ASP A 428 -26.84 29.05 29.96
N TYR A 429 -26.70 28.08 30.87
CA TYR A 429 -25.80 28.28 32.02
C TYR A 429 -24.38 27.92 31.60
N VAL A 430 -23.45 28.78 32.01
CA VAL A 430 -22.00 28.58 31.95
C VAL A 430 -21.58 27.60 33.07
N LEU A 431 -20.75 26.61 32.75
CA LEU A 431 -19.97 25.88 33.76
C LEU A 431 -18.47 26.05 33.46
N VAL A 432 -17.76 26.67 34.40
CA VAL A 432 -16.29 26.72 34.51
C VAL A 432 -15.92 25.77 35.67
N PRO A 433 -14.83 24.99 35.57
CA PRO A 433 -14.53 23.96 36.56
C PRO A 433 -13.94 24.57 37.83
N GLN A 434 -14.47 24.20 39.00
CA GLN A 434 -13.64 24.01 40.21
C GLN A 434 -14.36 23.23 41.33
N LYS A 435 -13.53 22.52 42.10
CA LYS A 435 -13.85 21.64 43.25
C LYS A 435 -14.40 22.41 44.46
N ASN A 436 -15.18 21.68 45.26
CA ASN A 436 -15.65 21.92 46.64
C ASN A 436 -17.01 22.63 46.83
N ILE A 437 -17.75 22.09 47.81
CA ILE A 437 -19.21 22.06 48.05
C ILE A 437 -19.80 23.37 48.63
N ILE A 438 -21.09 23.65 48.36
CA ILE A 438 -22.20 23.98 49.33
C ILE A 438 -23.52 24.22 48.54
N TYR A 439 -24.62 23.65 49.03
CA TYR A 439 -25.99 23.72 48.47
C TYR A 439 -26.66 25.10 48.69
N GLU A 440 -27.33 25.62 47.67
CA GLU A 440 -28.36 26.68 47.82
C GLU A 440 -29.64 26.29 47.05
N PRO A 441 -30.84 26.62 47.57
CA PRO A 441 -32.11 26.29 46.94
C PRO A 441 -32.35 27.12 45.66
N PRO A 442 -33.05 26.57 44.65
CA PRO A 442 -33.24 27.22 43.35
C PRO A 442 -33.97 28.55 43.49
N SER A 443 -33.48 29.56 42.78
CA SER A 443 -33.97 30.94 42.82
C SER A 443 -35.43 31.07 42.35
N THR A 444 -36.11 32.11 42.82
CA THR A 444 -37.52 32.43 42.55
C THR A 444 -37.86 32.54 41.06
N ALA A 445 -36.86 32.70 40.18
CA ALA A 445 -37.03 32.71 38.72
C ALA A 445 -37.27 31.29 38.14
N VAL A 446 -36.61 30.27 38.69
CA VAL A 446 -36.75 28.86 38.26
C VAL A 446 -38.12 28.29 38.67
N LEU A 447 -38.61 28.69 39.84
CA LEU A 447 -39.97 28.37 40.31
C LEU A 447 -41.08 29.04 39.49
N LYS A 448 -40.77 30.13 38.80
CA LYS A 448 -41.72 30.85 37.93
C LYS A 448 -41.80 30.18 36.55
N LEU A 449 -40.65 29.81 35.98
CA LEU A 449 -40.52 29.08 34.71
C LEU A 449 -41.17 27.69 34.74
N THR A 450 -41.02 26.95 35.85
CA THR A 450 -41.66 25.64 36.02
C THR A 450 -43.19 25.73 36.12
N LYS A 451 -43.72 26.83 36.67
CA LYS A 451 -45.15 27.09 36.79
C LYS A 451 -45.79 27.53 35.46
N GLU A 452 -45.05 28.27 34.63
CA GLU A 452 -45.49 28.70 33.29
C GLU A 452 -45.41 27.56 32.25
N ALA A 453 -44.44 26.63 32.38
CA ALA A 453 -44.28 25.47 31.51
C ALA A 453 -45.17 24.26 31.88
N ASN A 454 -46.00 24.37 32.93
CA ASN A 454 -46.91 23.31 33.40
C ASN A 454 -46.21 21.97 33.72
N ILE A 455 -45.00 22.03 34.26
CA ILE A 455 -44.21 20.86 34.66
C ILE A 455 -44.43 20.59 36.15
N LYS A 456 -45.00 19.42 36.48
CA LYS A 456 -45.17 18.96 37.86
C LYS A 456 -43.96 18.10 38.26
N ILE A 457 -43.16 18.57 39.21
CA ILE A 457 -42.11 17.76 39.84
C ILE A 457 -42.79 16.85 40.87
N MET A 458 -42.66 15.53 40.73
CA MET A 458 -43.16 14.60 41.74
C MET A 458 -42.10 14.42 42.84
N PRO A 459 -42.46 14.54 44.13
CA PRO A 459 -41.59 14.15 45.21
C PRO A 459 -41.62 12.62 45.31
N ASP A 460 -40.47 11.97 45.10
CA ASP A 460 -40.01 10.82 45.93
C ASP A 460 -39.00 9.87 45.25
N ASP A 461 -38.46 10.15 44.05
CA ASP A 461 -37.31 9.37 43.55
C ASP A 461 -36.08 10.28 43.34
N ILE A 462 -35.28 10.39 44.40
CA ILE A 462 -33.96 11.03 44.42
C ILE A 462 -32.93 9.95 44.83
N THR A 463 -31.92 9.71 43.99
CA THR A 463 -30.64 9.11 44.43
C THR A 463 -29.47 9.89 43.84
N GLU A 464 -28.43 10.08 44.67
CA GLU A 464 -27.32 11.04 44.56
C GLU A 464 -26.40 10.97 43.30
N LYS A 465 -26.74 10.22 42.24
CA LYS A 465 -25.85 10.03 41.08
C LYS A 465 -26.36 10.49 39.72
N ASP A 466 -27.66 10.67 39.53
CA ASP A 466 -28.22 10.95 38.20
C ASP A 466 -29.22 12.10 38.28
N GLY A 467 -29.02 13.14 37.48
CA GLY A 467 -29.93 14.29 37.42
C GLY A 467 -31.34 13.94 36.91
N TYR A 468 -32.27 14.90 37.06
CA TYR A 468 -33.72 14.77 36.85
C TYR A 468 -34.15 14.21 35.48
N ILE A 469 -35.15 13.31 35.48
CA ILE A 469 -35.93 12.92 34.29
C ILE A 469 -37.10 13.90 34.11
N VAL A 470 -37.25 14.50 32.92
CA VAL A 470 -38.42 15.32 32.56
C VAL A 470 -39.11 14.70 31.35
N GLN A 471 -40.39 14.33 31.51
CA GLN A 471 -41.22 13.79 30.43
C GLN A 471 -42.15 14.88 29.89
N ASN A 472 -42.09 15.15 28.58
CA ASN A 472 -42.96 16.13 27.91
C ASN A 472 -44.30 15.49 27.50
N LYS A 473 -45.42 16.11 27.92
CA LYS A 473 -46.81 15.68 27.67
C LYS A 473 -47.44 16.28 26.41
N SER A 474 -46.68 16.47 25.34
CA SER A 474 -47.18 17.08 24.10
C SER A 474 -47.24 16.09 22.93
N TYR A 475 -47.92 14.96 23.09
CA TYR A 475 -48.44 14.16 21.96
C TYR A 475 -49.73 13.45 22.39
N ASP A 476 -50.77 14.24 22.63
CA ASP A 476 -52.13 13.71 22.75
C ASP A 476 -53.09 14.63 21.98
N LYS A 477 -53.04 14.52 20.65
CA LYS A 477 -54.10 15.00 19.76
C LYS A 477 -54.48 13.90 18.78
N LYS A 478 -55.67 13.35 19.02
CA LYS A 478 -56.41 12.46 18.13
C LYS A 478 -56.54 13.07 16.73
N GLN A 479 -56.06 12.36 15.72
CA GLN A 479 -56.62 12.44 14.37
C GLN A 479 -57.00 11.04 13.88
N ASN A 480 -58.21 10.99 13.33
CA ASN A 480 -58.97 9.80 12.98
C ASN A 480 -58.54 9.21 11.63
N HIS A 481 -58.53 7.88 11.59
CA HIS A 481 -58.84 6.97 10.46
C HIS A 481 -58.11 7.15 9.12
N ASP A 482 -57.09 6.31 8.89
CA ASP A 482 -57.23 5.15 8.00
C ASP A 482 -56.21 4.05 8.36
N ARG A 483 -56.72 2.85 8.67
CA ARG A 483 -55.94 1.72 9.15
C ARG A 483 -55.36 0.94 7.96
N ILE A 484 -54.09 1.17 7.65
CA ILE A 484 -53.24 0.11 7.08
C ILE A 484 -52.54 -0.54 8.27
N PHE A 485 -52.98 -1.73 8.66
CA PHE A 485 -52.20 -2.60 9.53
C PHE A 485 -50.97 -3.05 8.77
N VAL A 486 -49.89 -2.28 8.82
CA VAL A 486 -48.56 -2.82 8.55
C VAL A 486 -48.18 -3.61 9.79
N ARG A 487 -48.44 -4.93 9.72
CA ARG A 487 -47.84 -5.90 10.62
C ARG A 487 -46.34 -5.86 10.32
N VAL A 488 -45.58 -5.05 11.06
CA VAL A 488 -44.12 -5.06 11.01
C VAL A 488 -43.68 -6.43 11.51
N SER A 489 -43.43 -7.37 10.60
CA SER A 489 -42.67 -8.56 10.95
C SER A 489 -41.33 -8.05 11.45
N HIS A 490 -40.93 -8.49 12.64
CA HIS A 490 -39.60 -8.23 13.21
C HIS A 490 -38.54 -8.95 12.36
N ASN A 491 -38.32 -8.49 11.13
CA ASN A 491 -37.13 -8.87 10.37
C ASN A 491 -35.96 -8.13 11.02
N GLN A 492 -35.20 -8.94 11.75
CA GLN A 492 -34.17 -8.55 12.69
C GLN A 492 -33.14 -7.61 12.06
N ILE A 493 -33.02 -6.40 12.60
CA ILE A 493 -31.84 -5.55 12.43
C ILE A 493 -30.67 -6.30 13.08
N HIS A 494 -29.73 -6.79 12.28
CA HIS A 494 -28.67 -7.69 12.75
C HIS A 494 -27.45 -6.93 13.28
N ASN A 495 -27.55 -6.40 14.50
CA ASN A 495 -26.38 -6.09 15.31
C ASN A 495 -25.96 -7.36 16.07
N TYR A 496 -24.70 -7.74 15.98
CA TYR A 496 -24.16 -8.92 16.66
C TYR A 496 -23.29 -8.50 17.82
N ASP A 497 -23.58 -9.02 19.01
CA ASP A 497 -22.71 -8.81 20.16
C ASP A 497 -21.42 -9.64 20.05
N THR A 498 -21.43 -10.72 19.28
CA THR A 498 -20.26 -11.59 19.07
C THR A 498 -20.25 -12.23 17.69
N VAL A 499 -19.06 -12.64 17.23
CA VAL A 499 -18.88 -13.42 15.99
C VAL A 499 -19.71 -14.70 15.98
N LEU A 500 -19.89 -15.35 17.12
CA LEU A 500 -20.65 -16.59 17.25
C LEU A 500 -22.15 -16.41 16.95
N GLN A 501 -22.70 -15.21 17.12
CA GLN A 501 -24.08 -14.93 16.73
C GLN A 501 -24.26 -14.77 15.21
N ALA A 502 -23.19 -14.48 14.48
CA ALA A 502 -23.22 -14.42 13.01
C ALA A 502 -23.15 -15.82 12.36
N VAL A 503 -22.68 -16.84 13.10
CA VAL A 503 -22.62 -18.23 12.63
C VAL A 503 -24.02 -18.74 12.31
N GLY A 504 -24.15 -19.29 11.11
CA GLY A 504 -25.34 -19.98 10.65
C GLY A 504 -26.33 -19.16 9.83
N LYS A 505 -25.97 -17.94 9.44
CA LYS A 505 -26.81 -17.06 8.62
C LYS A 505 -26.44 -17.07 7.13
N THR A 506 -26.07 -18.24 6.64
CA THR A 506 -25.58 -18.44 5.27
C THR A 506 -26.74 -18.59 4.28
N PRO A 507 -26.66 -17.99 3.08
CA PRO A 507 -27.72 -18.07 2.08
C PRO A 507 -27.69 -19.39 1.30
N LEU A 508 -28.81 -19.70 0.64
CA LEU A 508 -28.85 -20.60 -0.51
C LEU A 508 -28.52 -19.82 -1.79
N ILE A 509 -27.72 -20.38 -2.68
CA ILE A 509 -27.39 -19.77 -3.98
C ILE A 509 -27.78 -20.73 -5.10
N LEU A 510 -28.53 -20.25 -6.09
CA LEU A 510 -28.86 -21.00 -7.29
C LEU A 510 -27.62 -21.16 -8.21
N LEU A 511 -27.33 -22.38 -8.65
CA LEU A 511 -26.35 -22.65 -9.70
C LEU A 511 -27.01 -22.55 -11.06
N ASN A 512 -26.43 -21.76 -11.97
CA ASN A 512 -27.04 -21.49 -13.26
C ASN A 512 -26.34 -22.21 -14.41
N LYS A 513 -25.01 -22.10 -14.52
CA LYS A 513 -24.26 -22.52 -15.70
C LYS A 513 -23.99 -24.02 -15.74
N ILE A 514 -23.51 -24.59 -14.63
CA ILE A 514 -23.10 -26.00 -14.59
C ILE A 514 -24.31 -26.93 -14.81
N PRO A 515 -25.46 -26.76 -14.13
CA PRO A 515 -26.64 -27.59 -14.37
C PRO A 515 -27.19 -27.44 -15.79
N GLN A 516 -27.27 -26.20 -16.31
CA GLN A 516 -27.73 -25.93 -17.67
C GLN A 516 -26.83 -26.57 -18.72
N ALA A 517 -25.51 -26.51 -18.56
CA ALA A 517 -24.55 -27.13 -19.47
C ALA A 517 -24.67 -28.66 -19.52
N GLN A 518 -25.25 -29.30 -18.50
CA GLN A 518 -25.50 -30.75 -18.45
C GLN A 518 -26.96 -31.12 -18.76
N GLY A 519 -27.80 -30.16 -19.17
CA GLY A 519 -29.21 -30.40 -19.46
C GLY A 519 -30.05 -30.79 -18.25
N ILE A 520 -29.61 -30.46 -17.03
CA ILE A 520 -30.35 -30.71 -15.80
C ILE A 520 -31.53 -29.75 -15.72
N LYS A 521 -32.74 -30.29 -15.55
CA LYS A 521 -33.98 -29.51 -15.47
C LYS A 521 -34.26 -29.01 -14.05
N ALA A 522 -33.93 -29.80 -13.03
CA ALA A 522 -34.14 -29.44 -11.64
C ALA A 522 -33.27 -28.26 -11.21
N ASN A 523 -33.78 -27.47 -10.27
CA ASN A 523 -33.03 -26.34 -9.72
C ASN A 523 -32.02 -26.85 -8.69
N ILE A 524 -30.74 -26.54 -8.88
CA ILE A 524 -29.68 -26.91 -7.94
C ILE A 524 -29.26 -25.66 -7.14
N TYR A 525 -29.44 -25.73 -5.83
CA TYR A 525 -29.00 -24.72 -4.89
C TYR A 525 -27.79 -25.22 -4.10
N ILE A 526 -26.91 -24.31 -3.72
CA ILE A 526 -25.81 -24.57 -2.80
C ILE A 526 -26.04 -23.81 -1.50
N LYS A 527 -25.75 -24.45 -0.37
CA LYS A 527 -25.74 -23.82 0.96
C LYS A 527 -24.30 -23.49 1.32
N CYS A 528 -23.97 -22.20 1.30
CA CYS A 528 -22.58 -21.71 1.35
C CYS A 528 -22.04 -21.58 2.79
N GLU A 529 -21.76 -22.69 3.46
CA GLU A 529 -21.26 -22.67 4.85
C GLU A 529 -19.84 -22.07 4.98
N TYR A 530 -19.11 -21.93 3.88
CA TYR A 530 -17.83 -21.21 3.86
C TYR A 530 -17.95 -19.70 4.14
N LEU A 531 -19.17 -19.14 4.11
CA LEU A 531 -19.45 -17.74 4.47
C LEU A 531 -19.66 -17.55 5.98
N ASN A 532 -19.61 -18.63 6.78
CA ASN A 532 -19.54 -18.50 8.23
C ASN A 532 -18.20 -17.88 8.67
N ALA A 533 -18.15 -17.42 9.93
CA ALA A 533 -17.02 -16.68 10.47
C ALA A 533 -15.67 -17.44 10.45
N GLY A 534 -15.68 -18.73 10.76
CA GLY A 534 -14.51 -19.61 10.68
C GLY A 534 -14.35 -20.23 9.29
N GLY A 535 -15.23 -19.90 8.34
CA GLY A 535 -15.16 -20.31 6.94
C GLY A 535 -15.57 -21.77 6.70
N SER A 536 -16.38 -22.36 7.59
CA SER A 536 -16.91 -23.71 7.37
C SER A 536 -18.23 -23.99 8.11
N SER A 537 -18.91 -25.06 7.73
CA SER A 537 -20.07 -25.61 8.45
C SER A 537 -19.72 -26.07 9.88
N HIS A 538 -18.46 -26.43 10.13
CA HIS A 538 -17.99 -26.87 11.44
C HIS A 538 -18.05 -25.75 12.49
N ASP A 539 -18.19 -24.50 12.07
CA ASP A 539 -18.44 -23.36 12.98
C ASP A 539 -19.72 -23.59 13.81
N ARG A 540 -20.75 -24.17 13.19
CA ARG A 540 -22.01 -24.52 13.88
C ARG A 540 -21.81 -25.64 14.88
N LEU A 541 -21.09 -26.69 14.48
CA LEU A 541 -20.77 -27.84 15.33
C LEU A 541 -19.95 -27.39 16.54
N ALA A 542 -18.86 -26.66 16.32
CA ALA A 542 -17.99 -26.16 17.37
C ALA A 542 -18.76 -25.27 18.35
N LYS A 543 -19.58 -24.35 17.84
CA LYS A 543 -20.42 -23.49 18.68
C LYS A 543 -21.36 -24.32 19.54
N ARG A 544 -22.13 -25.23 18.93
CA ARG A 544 -23.14 -26.03 19.66
C ARG A 544 -22.51 -26.98 20.66
N LEU A 545 -21.38 -27.61 20.33
CA LEU A 545 -20.64 -28.50 21.22
C LEU A 545 -20.21 -27.76 22.49
N ILE A 546 -19.59 -26.59 22.33
CA ILE A 546 -19.10 -25.79 23.47
C ILE A 546 -20.27 -25.25 24.30
N GLU A 547 -21.31 -24.70 23.67
CA GLU A 547 -22.50 -24.21 24.39
C GLU A 547 -23.19 -25.33 25.17
N LEU A 548 -23.38 -26.51 24.57
CA LEU A 548 -24.00 -27.64 25.25
C LEU A 548 -23.13 -28.18 26.39
N ALA A 549 -21.81 -28.19 26.20
CA ALA A 549 -20.87 -28.56 27.25
C ALA A 549 -20.89 -27.56 28.43
N GLU A 550 -21.05 -26.25 28.16
CA GLU A 550 -21.29 -25.23 29.18
C GLU A 550 -22.63 -25.45 29.90
N GLU A 551 -23.72 -25.62 29.16
CA GLU A 551 -25.09 -25.85 29.68
C GLU A 551 -25.15 -27.07 30.62
N LYS A 552 -24.42 -28.13 30.30
CA LYS A 552 -24.33 -29.35 31.11
C LYS A 552 -23.29 -29.30 32.23
N GLY A 553 -22.57 -28.19 32.38
CA GLY A 553 -21.50 -28.04 33.36
C GLY A 553 -20.31 -28.99 33.13
N LYS A 554 -20.10 -29.45 31.90
CA LYS A 554 -19.00 -30.34 31.52
C LYS A 554 -17.68 -29.57 31.35
N ILE A 555 -17.74 -28.31 30.96
CA ILE A 555 -16.57 -27.42 30.84
C ILE A 555 -16.73 -26.19 31.74
N LYS A 556 -15.61 -25.71 32.31
CA LYS A 556 -15.53 -24.53 33.18
C LYS A 556 -14.54 -23.52 32.61
N PRO A 557 -14.60 -22.21 32.97
CA PRO A 557 -13.74 -21.17 32.38
C PRO A 557 -12.23 -21.44 32.39
N ASP A 558 -11.73 -22.23 33.34
CA ASP A 558 -10.31 -22.60 33.50
C ASP A 558 -9.94 -23.95 32.83
N THR A 559 -10.89 -24.58 32.14
CA THR A 559 -10.68 -25.89 31.49
C THR A 559 -9.79 -25.74 30.25
N THR A 560 -8.78 -26.60 30.14
CA THR A 560 -8.01 -26.73 28.90
C THR A 560 -8.71 -27.72 27.97
N LEU A 561 -9.13 -27.26 26.81
CA LEU A 561 -9.77 -28.10 25.80
C LEU A 561 -8.70 -28.74 24.92
N VAL A 562 -8.78 -30.05 24.75
CA VAL A 562 -7.86 -30.82 23.92
C VAL A 562 -8.65 -31.40 22.76
N TYR A 563 -8.20 -31.19 21.52
CA TYR A 563 -8.84 -31.75 20.33
C TYR A 563 -7.83 -32.49 19.48
N SER A 564 -8.19 -33.70 19.07
CA SER A 564 -7.38 -34.54 18.18
C SER A 564 -8.05 -34.58 16.81
N ALA A 565 -7.71 -33.61 15.96
CA ALA A 565 -8.04 -33.57 14.54
C ALA A 565 -7.22 -32.48 13.83
N GLY A 566 -6.91 -32.71 12.54
CA GLY A 566 -6.44 -31.67 11.64
C GLY A 566 -7.58 -30.87 10.98
N HIS A 567 -7.21 -29.87 10.16
CA HIS A 567 -8.10 -29.17 9.20
C HIS A 567 -9.10 -28.12 9.75
N ASN A 568 -10.26 -27.98 9.08
CA ASN A 568 -11.23 -26.89 9.29
C ASN A 568 -11.97 -26.99 10.62
N VAL A 569 -12.15 -28.19 11.16
CA VAL A 569 -12.79 -28.39 12.48
C VAL A 569 -11.93 -27.79 13.59
N ALA A 570 -10.61 -28.01 13.55
CA ALA A 570 -9.69 -27.43 14.52
C ALA A 570 -9.72 -25.89 14.47
N VAL A 571 -9.84 -25.30 13.28
CA VAL A 571 -9.99 -23.85 13.10
C VAL A 571 -11.31 -23.37 13.69
N ALA A 572 -12.43 -24.06 13.41
CA ALA A 572 -13.73 -23.74 13.99
C ALA A 572 -13.70 -23.79 15.53
N MET A 573 -13.14 -24.86 16.11
CA MET A 573 -12.94 -24.99 17.56
C MET A 573 -12.08 -23.85 18.11
N ALA A 574 -10.99 -23.51 17.42
CA ALA A 574 -10.11 -22.42 17.82
C ALA A 574 -10.80 -21.05 17.77
N VAL A 575 -11.65 -20.78 16.79
CA VAL A 575 -12.48 -19.55 16.74
C VAL A 575 -13.43 -19.49 17.94
N VAL A 576 -14.16 -20.57 18.22
CA VAL A 576 -15.08 -20.61 19.38
C VAL A 576 -14.32 -20.44 20.69
N CYS A 577 -13.19 -21.12 20.85
CA CYS A 577 -12.34 -20.99 22.03
C CYS A 577 -11.76 -19.58 22.18
N ALA A 578 -11.32 -18.94 21.10
CA ALA A 578 -10.80 -17.57 21.12
C ALA A 578 -11.87 -16.58 21.60
N VAL A 579 -13.11 -16.69 21.09
CA VAL A 579 -14.24 -15.85 21.51
C VAL A 579 -14.63 -16.11 22.96
N LYS A 580 -14.74 -17.38 23.37
CA LYS A 580 -15.17 -17.78 24.72
C LYS A 580 -14.07 -17.65 25.78
N GLY A 581 -12.80 -17.53 25.35
CA GLY A 581 -11.65 -17.40 26.24
C GLY A 581 -11.10 -18.73 26.77
N TYR A 582 -11.41 -19.86 26.14
CA TYR A 582 -10.87 -21.17 26.50
C TYR A 582 -9.45 -21.38 25.95
N ARG A 583 -8.61 -22.08 26.72
CA ARG A 583 -7.31 -22.58 26.23
C ARG A 583 -7.55 -23.83 25.39
N LEU A 584 -7.02 -23.84 24.16
CA LEU A 584 -7.17 -24.96 23.23
C LEU A 584 -5.80 -25.57 22.89
N VAL A 585 -5.72 -26.89 22.99
CA VAL A 585 -4.56 -27.69 22.58
C VAL A 585 -5.02 -28.60 21.44
N ILE A 586 -4.39 -28.47 20.27
CA ILE A 586 -4.60 -29.32 19.11
C ILE A 586 -3.50 -30.37 19.06
N VAL A 587 -3.88 -31.64 19.04
CA VAL A 587 -2.96 -32.77 18.95
C VAL A 587 -3.08 -33.38 17.57
N THR A 588 -1.97 -33.41 16.82
CA THR A 588 -2.04 -33.75 15.40
C THR A 588 -0.77 -34.45 14.90
N PRO A 589 -0.87 -35.42 13.96
CA PRO A 589 0.29 -36.09 13.38
C PRO A 589 1.19 -35.13 12.62
N GLU A 590 2.49 -35.42 12.59
CA GLU A 590 3.51 -34.54 11.98
C GLU A 590 3.28 -34.28 10.47
N ARG A 591 2.63 -35.20 9.75
CA ARG A 591 2.36 -35.11 8.30
C ARG A 591 1.13 -34.26 7.92
N GLU A 592 0.17 -34.04 8.81
CA GLU A 592 -1.15 -33.48 8.45
C GLU A 592 -1.24 -31.95 8.44
N VAL A 593 -0.21 -31.26 8.92
CA VAL A 593 -0.41 -29.97 9.61
C VAL A 593 0.06 -28.73 8.86
N ARG A 594 0.71 -28.87 7.69
CA ARG A 594 1.40 -27.71 7.08
C ARG A 594 0.48 -26.54 6.72
N ASP A 595 -0.77 -26.75 6.31
CA ASP A 595 -1.57 -25.66 5.71
C ASP A 595 -2.36 -24.78 6.71
N ASN A 596 -2.74 -25.30 7.89
CA ASN A 596 -3.57 -24.55 8.86
C ASN A 596 -2.84 -24.20 10.17
N ASN A 597 -1.59 -24.66 10.37
CA ASN A 597 -0.86 -24.47 11.62
C ASN A 597 -0.72 -22.99 12.01
N THR A 598 -0.29 -22.18 11.05
CA THR A 598 -0.08 -20.74 11.22
C THR A 598 -1.35 -20.06 11.70
N LEU A 599 -2.52 -20.47 11.17
CA LEU A 599 -3.80 -19.94 11.57
C LEU A 599 -4.24 -20.40 12.97
N LEU A 600 -4.04 -21.68 13.31
CA LEU A 600 -4.33 -22.21 14.65
C LEU A 600 -3.51 -21.50 15.73
N ILE A 601 -2.21 -21.33 15.47
CA ILE A 601 -1.30 -20.58 16.36
C ILE A 601 -1.74 -19.12 16.48
N ALA A 602 -2.13 -18.48 15.38
CA ALA A 602 -2.64 -17.11 15.40
C ALA A 602 -3.96 -16.97 16.17
N LEU A 603 -4.81 -18.01 16.20
CA LEU A 603 -6.01 -18.09 17.03
C LEU A 603 -5.71 -18.35 18.51
N GLY A 604 -4.44 -18.54 18.89
CA GLY A 604 -4.01 -18.81 20.26
C GLY A 604 -4.14 -20.28 20.66
N ALA A 605 -4.28 -21.20 19.70
CA ALA A 605 -4.23 -22.63 19.98
C ALA A 605 -2.78 -23.11 20.08
N GLU A 606 -2.52 -24.01 21.02
CA GLU A 606 -1.24 -24.72 21.13
C GLU A 606 -1.29 -25.96 20.25
N VAL A 607 -0.34 -26.10 19.33
CA VAL A 607 -0.31 -27.24 18.40
C VAL A 607 0.79 -28.21 18.79
N LEU A 608 0.40 -29.38 19.26
CA LEU A 608 1.30 -30.47 19.65
C LEU A 608 1.42 -31.48 18.52
N ARG A 609 2.62 -31.57 17.95
CA ARG A 609 2.95 -32.54 16.91
C ARG A 609 3.41 -33.84 17.54
N VAL A 610 2.81 -34.92 17.08
CA VAL A 610 3.07 -36.26 17.59
C VAL A 610 3.58 -37.13 16.46
N ASN A 611 4.75 -37.73 16.69
CA ASN A 611 5.37 -38.68 15.78
C ASN A 611 4.79 -40.06 16.08
N THR A 612 4.03 -40.68 15.17
CA THR A 612 3.88 -42.15 14.98
C THR A 612 2.55 -42.57 14.33
N GLY A 613 2.60 -43.71 13.60
CA GLY A 613 1.47 -44.50 13.13
C GLY A 613 0.73 -45.27 14.23
N VAL A 614 0.40 -44.61 15.34
CA VAL A 614 -0.38 -45.17 16.45
C VAL A 614 -1.75 -44.50 16.48
N CYS A 615 -2.78 -45.34 16.48
CA CYS A 615 -4.20 -45.00 16.49
C CYS A 615 -4.54 -43.95 17.58
N SER A 616 -5.41 -43.01 17.23
CA SER A 616 -5.90 -41.83 17.98
C SER A 616 -6.33 -42.04 19.45
N LYS A 617 -6.46 -43.28 19.91
CA LYS A 617 -6.85 -43.64 21.28
C LYS A 617 -5.75 -43.44 22.33
N GLY A 618 -4.48 -43.23 21.95
CA GLY A 618 -3.35 -43.04 22.87
C GLY A 618 -3.09 -41.61 23.35
N TYR A 619 -3.62 -40.58 22.67
CA TYR A 619 -3.15 -39.19 22.84
C TYR A 619 -3.55 -38.54 24.17
N ALA A 620 -4.75 -38.85 24.71
CA ALA A 620 -5.23 -38.24 25.95
C ALA A 620 -4.47 -38.73 27.20
N LYS A 621 -3.89 -39.94 27.15
CA LYS A 621 -3.13 -40.51 28.29
C LYS A 621 -1.68 -40.03 28.33
N ALA A 622 -1.14 -39.59 27.19
CA ALA A 622 0.27 -39.19 27.05
C ALA A 622 0.54 -37.73 27.46
N LEU A 623 -0.49 -36.87 27.49
CA LEU A 623 -0.27 -35.42 27.60
C LEU A 623 -0.23 -34.87 29.04
N ASN A 624 -0.68 -35.62 30.05
CA ASN A 624 -0.65 -35.24 31.47
C ASN A 624 -0.99 -33.76 31.75
N ILE A 625 -1.90 -33.17 30.96
CA ILE A 625 -2.32 -31.77 31.08
C ILE A 625 -3.36 -31.69 32.21
N PRO A 626 -3.09 -30.96 33.31
CA PRO A 626 -4.04 -30.81 34.40
C PRO A 626 -5.32 -30.09 33.93
N ASN A 627 -6.47 -30.47 34.49
CA ASN A 627 -7.78 -29.87 34.18
C ASN A 627 -8.08 -29.80 32.67
N SER A 628 -7.77 -30.87 31.94
CA SER A 628 -8.03 -30.98 30.51
C SER A 628 -9.23 -31.86 30.18
N ILE A 629 -9.92 -31.51 29.10
CA ILE A 629 -11.04 -32.31 28.56
C ILE A 629 -10.83 -32.57 27.08
N LEU A 630 -11.00 -33.85 26.69
CA LEU A 630 -10.93 -34.26 25.30
C LEU A 630 -12.25 -33.96 24.58
N LEU A 631 -12.23 -33.00 23.67
CA LEU A 631 -13.40 -32.56 22.90
C LEU A 631 -13.98 -33.68 22.02
N ASN A 632 -13.16 -34.57 21.42
CA ASN A 632 -13.67 -35.71 20.66
C ASN A 632 -14.51 -36.69 21.53
N ALA A 633 -14.15 -36.85 22.81
CA ALA A 633 -14.91 -37.70 23.72
C ALA A 633 -16.23 -37.03 24.13
N LEU A 634 -16.21 -35.72 24.38
CA LEU A 634 -17.42 -34.94 24.62
C LEU A 634 -18.34 -34.96 23.41
N GLU A 635 -17.81 -34.78 22.20
CA GLU A 635 -18.55 -34.84 20.95
C GLU A 635 -19.27 -36.18 20.82
N LYS A 636 -18.58 -37.29 21.12
CA LYS A 636 -19.19 -38.62 21.13
C LYS A 636 -20.26 -38.79 22.22
N GLU A 637 -20.02 -38.27 23.43
CA GLU A 637 -20.97 -38.34 24.54
C GLU A 637 -22.24 -37.52 24.25
N LEU A 638 -22.08 -36.39 23.57
CA LEU A 638 -23.15 -35.42 23.31
C LEU A 638 -23.72 -35.52 21.90
N ALA A 639 -23.28 -36.50 21.09
CA ALA A 639 -23.59 -36.62 19.68
C ALA A 639 -25.11 -36.50 19.41
N ASP A 640 -25.94 -37.27 20.12
CA ASP A 640 -27.40 -37.27 19.99
C ASP A 640 -28.07 -35.93 20.28
N GLN A 641 -27.38 -35.02 20.96
CA GLN A 641 -27.89 -33.68 21.36
C GLN A 641 -27.23 -32.54 20.58
N ILE A 642 -26.11 -32.83 19.94
CA ILE A 642 -25.46 -32.00 18.93
C ILE A 642 -26.19 -32.14 17.59
N VAL A 643 -26.82 -33.30 17.34
CA VAL A 643 -27.75 -33.56 16.24
C VAL A 643 -28.88 -32.52 16.32
N GLY A 644 -28.82 -31.49 15.47
CA GLY A 644 -29.83 -30.43 15.45
C GLY A 644 -29.33 -28.99 15.40
N TYR A 645 -28.09 -28.71 14.97
CA TYR A 645 -27.84 -27.36 14.44
C TYR A 645 -28.70 -27.20 13.17
N ASN A 646 -29.67 -26.29 13.22
CA ASN A 646 -30.87 -26.08 12.36
C ASN A 646 -30.69 -26.07 10.82
N LEU A 647 -29.64 -26.63 10.26
CA LEU A 647 -29.32 -26.57 8.84
C LEU A 647 -30.39 -27.23 7.96
N GLY A 648 -30.93 -28.38 8.37
CA GLY A 648 -32.02 -29.05 7.66
C GLY A 648 -33.30 -28.19 7.65
N ASP A 649 -33.68 -27.64 8.81
CA ASP A 649 -34.84 -26.78 8.95
C ASP A 649 -34.66 -25.47 8.14
N GLU A 650 -33.49 -24.83 8.20
CA GLU A 650 -33.15 -23.65 7.39
C GLU A 650 -33.27 -23.91 5.88
N ILE A 651 -32.84 -25.08 5.41
CA ILE A 651 -32.92 -25.45 4.00
C ILE A 651 -34.39 -25.59 3.58
N LEU A 652 -35.16 -26.33 4.38
CA LEU A 652 -36.57 -26.63 4.09
C LEU A 652 -37.48 -25.41 4.27
N GLU A 653 -37.13 -24.47 5.15
CA GLU A 653 -37.83 -23.19 5.32
C GLU A 653 -37.47 -22.20 4.20
N ALA A 654 -36.23 -22.21 3.72
CA ALA A 654 -35.79 -21.33 2.65
C ALA A 654 -36.33 -21.76 1.27
N LYS A 655 -36.66 -23.05 1.08
CA LYS A 655 -37.13 -23.56 -0.21
C LYS A 655 -38.10 -24.73 -0.06
N ASP A 656 -39.27 -24.58 -0.70
CA ASP A 656 -40.26 -25.66 -0.85
C ASP A 656 -39.82 -26.71 -1.90
N ASN A 657 -40.49 -27.87 -1.94
CA ASN A 657 -40.25 -28.93 -2.94
C ASN A 657 -38.77 -29.38 -3.05
N VAL A 658 -38.03 -29.34 -1.95
CA VAL A 658 -36.69 -29.92 -1.88
C VAL A 658 -36.83 -31.45 -1.95
N ARG A 659 -36.34 -32.06 -3.03
CA ARG A 659 -36.38 -33.51 -3.24
C ARG A 659 -35.14 -34.22 -2.74
N LEU A 660 -34.00 -33.53 -2.81
CA LEU A 660 -32.70 -34.10 -2.53
C LEU A 660 -31.82 -33.08 -1.81
N ILE A 661 -31.20 -33.51 -0.71
CA ILE A 661 -30.16 -32.78 0.00
C ILE A 661 -28.88 -33.63 -0.05
N VAL A 662 -27.83 -33.09 -0.65
CA VAL A 662 -26.51 -33.74 -0.74
C VAL A 662 -25.58 -33.09 0.28
N VAL A 663 -25.01 -33.91 1.15
CA VAL A 663 -24.19 -33.46 2.28
C VAL A 663 -22.88 -34.22 2.32
N PRO A 664 -21.72 -33.54 2.39
CA PRO A 664 -20.45 -34.19 2.68
C PRO A 664 -20.50 -35.05 3.96
N HIS A 665 -19.86 -36.20 3.94
CA HIS A 665 -19.85 -37.14 5.06
C HIS A 665 -19.25 -36.52 6.34
N GLY A 666 -19.75 -36.94 7.50
CA GLY A 666 -19.33 -36.42 8.82
C GLY A 666 -19.97 -35.09 9.23
N MET A 667 -20.70 -34.39 8.35
CA MET A 667 -21.23 -33.05 8.64
C MET A 667 -22.64 -33.01 9.24
N GLY A 668 -22.91 -33.89 10.20
CA GLY A 668 -24.26 -33.96 10.78
C GLY A 668 -25.31 -34.43 9.77
N ALA A 669 -24.92 -35.22 8.78
CA ALA A 669 -25.83 -35.85 7.81
C ALA A 669 -26.98 -36.59 8.52
N ALA A 670 -26.71 -37.20 9.67
CA ALA A 670 -27.69 -37.76 10.62
C ALA A 670 -28.81 -36.75 10.97
N ALA A 671 -28.42 -35.56 11.44
CA ALA A 671 -29.33 -34.52 11.89
C ALA A 671 -30.18 -33.97 10.75
N ILE A 672 -29.57 -33.79 9.59
CA ILE A 672 -30.28 -33.32 8.40
C ILE A 672 -31.27 -34.40 7.94
N SER A 673 -30.88 -35.66 7.96
CA SER A 673 -31.73 -36.80 7.59
C SER A 673 -32.95 -36.95 8.49
N GLU A 674 -32.79 -36.80 9.80
CA GLU A 674 -33.92 -36.84 10.74
C GLU A 674 -34.92 -35.72 10.44
N LYS A 675 -34.44 -34.48 10.22
CA LYS A 675 -35.30 -33.33 9.91
C LYS A 675 -35.95 -33.39 8.54
N ALA A 676 -35.24 -33.96 7.57
CA ALA A 676 -35.71 -34.13 6.20
C ALA A 676 -36.58 -35.38 6.00
N GLN A 677 -36.75 -36.22 7.03
CA GLN A 677 -37.48 -37.47 6.92
C GLN A 677 -38.90 -37.24 6.38
N GLY A 678 -39.23 -37.95 5.29
CA GLY A 678 -40.52 -37.82 4.59
C GLY A 678 -40.70 -36.53 3.78
N LYS A 679 -39.73 -35.60 3.78
CA LYS A 679 -39.75 -34.35 3.01
C LYS A 679 -38.75 -34.36 1.85
N ALA A 680 -37.52 -34.80 2.08
CA ALA A 680 -36.45 -34.87 1.09
C ALA A 680 -35.55 -36.09 1.32
N ALA A 681 -34.98 -36.65 0.25
CA ALA A 681 -33.91 -37.64 0.36
C ALA A 681 -32.61 -36.96 0.80
N VAL A 682 -31.84 -37.60 1.69
CA VAL A 682 -30.53 -37.11 2.12
C VAL A 682 -29.46 -38.08 1.69
N VAL A 683 -28.47 -37.59 0.94
CA VAL A 683 -27.37 -38.40 0.42
C VAL A 683 -26.06 -37.91 1.01
N SER A 684 -25.32 -38.83 1.63
CA SER A 684 -24.00 -38.55 2.18
C SER A 684 -22.92 -38.82 1.14
N VAL A 685 -21.96 -37.91 0.99
CA VAL A 685 -20.88 -38.03 0.00
C VAL A 685 -19.52 -38.17 0.65
N ASN A 686 -18.79 -39.22 0.27
CA ASN A 686 -17.42 -39.51 0.66
C ASN A 686 -16.46 -39.23 -0.49
N ILE A 687 -15.23 -38.82 -0.15
CA ILE A 687 -14.15 -38.69 -1.12
C ILE A 687 -13.21 -39.88 -0.96
N THR A 688 -13.02 -40.66 -2.03
CA THR A 688 -12.07 -41.78 -2.03
C THR A 688 -10.68 -41.32 -2.48
N PRO A 689 -9.61 -41.67 -1.74
CA PRO A 689 -8.24 -41.37 -2.13
C PRO A 689 -7.85 -42.16 -3.39
N ASP A 690 -7.33 -41.50 -4.42
CA ASP A 690 -6.66 -42.19 -5.52
C ASP A 690 -5.20 -42.45 -5.13
N HIS A 691 -4.71 -43.67 -5.32
CA HIS A 691 -3.36 -44.13 -4.92
C HIS A 691 -2.17 -43.28 -5.42
N LYS A 692 -2.40 -42.25 -6.26
CA LYS A 692 -1.37 -41.36 -6.82
C LYS A 692 -1.53 -39.87 -6.46
N THR A 693 -2.66 -39.40 -5.93
CA THR A 693 -2.95 -37.96 -5.79
C THR A 693 -3.32 -37.51 -4.38
N THR A 694 -3.38 -38.43 -3.41
CA THR A 694 -3.93 -38.14 -2.08
C THR A 694 -3.13 -38.83 -0.98
N SER A 695 -2.03 -38.19 -0.58
CA SER A 695 -1.33 -38.51 0.67
C SER A 695 -1.83 -37.69 1.86
N GLY A 696 -2.94 -36.93 1.72
CA GLY A 696 -3.42 -36.02 2.77
C GLY A 696 -4.91 -35.66 2.75
N LEU A 697 -5.76 -36.52 2.17
CA LEU A 697 -7.22 -36.48 2.39
C LEU A 697 -7.55 -37.74 3.21
N GLU A 698 -7.68 -37.58 4.52
CA GLU A 698 -7.96 -38.72 5.40
C GLU A 698 -9.39 -39.22 5.21
N ARG A 699 -9.51 -40.55 5.36
CA ARG A 699 -10.78 -41.21 5.66
C ARG A 699 -11.29 -40.67 6.99
N TYR A 700 -12.44 -40.01 6.99
CA TYR A 700 -13.13 -39.64 8.23
C TYR A 700 -13.37 -40.91 9.07
N PRO A 701 -12.92 -40.97 10.34
CA PRO A 701 -13.16 -42.13 11.19
C PRO A 701 -14.65 -42.25 11.51
N PHE A 702 -15.18 -43.42 11.17
CA PHE A 702 -16.60 -43.80 11.17
C PHE A 702 -17.31 -43.61 12.52
N LEU A 703 -18.41 -42.85 12.49
CA LEU A 703 -19.58 -43.08 13.33
C LEU A 703 -20.65 -43.66 12.40
N GLU A 704 -20.95 -44.95 12.55
CA GLU A 704 -22.15 -45.53 11.94
C GLU A 704 -23.36 -44.83 12.56
N VAL A 705 -24.08 -44.09 11.73
CA VAL A 705 -25.34 -43.46 12.11
C VAL A 705 -26.47 -44.41 11.73
N PRO A 706 -27.39 -44.79 12.63
CA PRO A 706 -28.51 -45.65 12.29
C PRO A 706 -29.55 -44.91 11.44
N GLY A 707 -29.91 -45.45 10.27
CA GLY A 707 -30.99 -44.96 9.41
C GLY A 707 -30.75 -45.29 7.93
N GLU A 708 -31.80 -45.35 7.10
CA GLU A 708 -31.69 -45.52 5.63
C GLU A 708 -31.00 -44.30 5.00
N GLN A 709 -29.67 -44.24 5.06
CA GLN A 709 -28.86 -43.24 4.36
C GLN A 709 -28.13 -43.88 3.19
N GLU A 710 -28.34 -43.32 2.00
CA GLU A 710 -27.57 -43.68 0.82
C GLU A 710 -26.22 -42.93 0.85
N SER A 711 -25.11 -43.66 0.85
CA SER A 711 -23.75 -43.10 0.78
C SER A 711 -23.16 -43.28 -0.62
N HIS A 712 -22.52 -42.22 -1.14
CA HIS A 712 -21.88 -42.22 -2.46
C HIS A 712 -20.40 -41.85 -2.36
N ASP A 713 -19.55 -42.59 -3.07
CA ASP A 713 -18.11 -42.38 -3.10
C ASP A 713 -17.72 -41.65 -4.40
N VAL A 714 -16.98 -40.56 -4.29
CA VAL A 714 -16.45 -39.78 -5.42
C VAL A 714 -14.93 -39.76 -5.38
N GLY A 715 -14.27 -39.95 -6.52
CA GLY A 715 -12.82 -39.90 -6.61
C GLY A 715 -12.25 -38.52 -6.27
N SER A 716 -11.09 -38.49 -5.63
CA SER A 716 -10.41 -37.24 -5.25
C SER A 716 -10.16 -36.29 -6.43
N LYS A 717 -9.71 -36.84 -7.57
CA LYS A 717 -9.47 -36.06 -8.78
C LYS A 717 -10.73 -35.40 -9.32
N GLU A 718 -11.84 -36.15 -9.36
CA GLU A 718 -13.13 -35.66 -9.83
C GLU A 718 -13.66 -34.54 -8.91
N SER A 719 -13.51 -34.73 -7.60
CA SER A 719 -13.88 -33.74 -6.57
C SER A 719 -13.14 -32.41 -6.76
N PHE A 720 -11.82 -32.46 -7.01
CA PHE A 720 -11.01 -31.26 -7.26
C PHE A 720 -11.41 -30.53 -8.54
N LEU A 721 -11.62 -31.28 -9.62
CA LEU A 721 -12.01 -30.71 -10.91
C LEU A 721 -13.39 -30.05 -10.84
N MET A 722 -14.36 -30.69 -10.18
CA MET A 722 -15.68 -30.10 -10.00
C MET A 722 -15.63 -28.85 -9.10
N ALA A 723 -14.87 -28.87 -8.00
CA ALA A 723 -14.70 -27.69 -7.15
C ALA A 723 -14.11 -26.50 -7.94
N ARG A 724 -13.09 -26.75 -8.77
CA ARG A 724 -12.56 -25.71 -9.68
C ARG A 724 -13.59 -25.21 -10.67
N ARG A 725 -14.37 -26.11 -11.25
CA ARG A 725 -15.42 -25.75 -12.20
C ARG A 725 -16.44 -24.82 -11.55
N MET A 726 -16.87 -25.11 -10.32
CA MET A 726 -17.75 -24.23 -9.53
C MET A 726 -17.13 -22.85 -9.29
N ILE A 727 -15.84 -22.79 -8.94
CA ILE A 727 -15.14 -21.51 -8.74
C ILE A 727 -15.13 -20.69 -10.05
N ARG A 728 -14.77 -21.32 -11.18
CA ARG A 728 -14.60 -20.64 -12.47
C ARG A 728 -15.90 -20.26 -13.18
N GLU A 729 -16.92 -21.12 -13.12
CA GLU A 729 -18.17 -20.93 -13.88
C GLU A 729 -19.25 -20.22 -13.05
N GLU A 730 -19.33 -20.51 -11.75
CA GLU A 730 -20.41 -20.03 -10.86
C GLU A 730 -19.92 -18.98 -9.85
N GLY A 731 -18.62 -18.74 -9.75
CA GLY A 731 -18.04 -17.83 -8.75
C GLY A 731 -18.15 -18.34 -7.31
N VAL A 732 -18.26 -19.65 -7.11
CA VAL A 732 -18.48 -20.25 -5.79
C VAL A 732 -17.14 -20.73 -5.23
N MET A 733 -16.68 -20.07 -4.17
CA MET A 733 -15.33 -20.26 -3.59
C MET A 733 -15.25 -21.51 -2.68
N THR A 734 -15.54 -22.70 -3.21
CA THR A 734 -15.70 -23.94 -2.44
C THR A 734 -14.48 -24.87 -2.46
N GLY A 735 -14.37 -25.73 -1.43
CA GLY A 735 -13.41 -26.83 -1.35
C GLY A 735 -13.83 -28.13 -2.08
N PRO A 736 -12.99 -29.18 -2.01
CA PRO A 736 -13.20 -30.45 -2.74
C PRO A 736 -14.47 -31.20 -2.31
N ALA A 737 -14.84 -31.12 -1.03
CA ALA A 737 -16.05 -31.74 -0.48
C ALA A 737 -17.32 -31.16 -1.13
N GLY A 738 -17.35 -29.85 -1.37
CA GLY A 738 -18.42 -29.21 -2.14
C GLY A 738 -18.46 -29.69 -3.61
N GLY A 739 -17.28 -29.87 -4.22
CA GLY A 739 -17.15 -30.45 -5.56
C GLY A 739 -17.73 -31.86 -5.65
N ALA A 740 -17.37 -32.74 -4.71
CA ALA A 740 -17.91 -34.10 -4.62
C ALA A 740 -19.43 -34.10 -4.44
N GLY A 741 -19.95 -33.23 -3.57
CA GLY A 741 -21.38 -33.04 -3.37
C GLY A 741 -22.11 -32.64 -4.66
N LEU A 742 -21.53 -31.74 -5.46
CA LEU A 742 -22.14 -31.32 -6.72
C LEU A 742 -22.13 -32.44 -7.78
N VAL A 743 -21.08 -33.27 -7.85
CA VAL A 743 -21.04 -34.43 -8.76
C VAL A 743 -22.24 -35.34 -8.53
N VAL A 744 -22.46 -35.75 -7.27
CA VAL A 744 -23.57 -36.64 -6.89
C VAL A 744 -24.93 -35.96 -7.11
N ALA A 745 -25.02 -34.66 -6.80
CA ALA A 745 -26.24 -33.89 -7.02
C ALA A 745 -26.64 -33.84 -8.51
N LEU A 746 -25.67 -33.59 -9.40
CA LEU A 746 -25.91 -33.54 -10.85
C LEU A 746 -26.33 -34.91 -11.39
N GLU A 747 -25.71 -36.00 -10.93
CA GLU A 747 -26.08 -37.35 -11.33
C GLU A 747 -27.53 -37.67 -10.95
N LYS A 748 -27.90 -37.46 -9.68
CA LYS A 748 -29.25 -37.74 -9.18
C LYS A 748 -30.30 -36.79 -9.73
N ALA A 749 -29.93 -35.55 -10.06
CA ALA A 749 -30.86 -34.56 -10.61
C ALA A 749 -31.31 -34.85 -12.06
N LYS A 750 -30.65 -35.75 -12.80
CA LYS A 750 -31.03 -36.11 -14.18
C LYS A 750 -32.46 -36.62 -14.32
N HIS A 751 -33.00 -37.21 -13.25
CA HIS A 751 -34.34 -37.81 -13.23
C HIS A 751 -35.40 -36.90 -12.61
N LEU A 752 -35.03 -35.69 -12.18
CA LEU A 752 -35.92 -34.75 -11.50
C LEU A 752 -36.52 -33.73 -12.47
N SER A 753 -37.68 -33.17 -12.09
CA SER A 753 -38.41 -32.18 -12.89
C SER A 753 -37.94 -30.75 -12.60
N GLU A 754 -38.36 -29.79 -13.42
CA GLU A 754 -38.04 -28.36 -13.26
C GLU A 754 -38.61 -27.71 -11.99
N HIS A 755 -39.59 -28.34 -11.36
CA HIS A 755 -40.19 -27.88 -10.10
C HIS A 755 -39.50 -28.46 -8.86
N ASP A 756 -38.65 -29.46 -9.05
CA ASP A 756 -37.91 -30.10 -7.97
C ASP A 756 -36.64 -29.30 -7.65
N ASN A 757 -36.35 -29.19 -6.35
CA ASN A 757 -35.18 -28.48 -5.86
C ASN A 757 -34.19 -29.47 -5.23
N VAL A 758 -32.92 -29.33 -5.61
CA VAL A 758 -31.79 -30.08 -5.05
C VAL A 758 -30.90 -29.10 -4.29
N VAL A 759 -30.46 -29.49 -3.10
CA VAL A 759 -29.60 -28.64 -2.26
C VAL A 759 -28.29 -29.36 -1.97
N VAL A 760 -27.16 -28.70 -2.23
CA VAL A 760 -25.82 -29.19 -1.92
C VAL A 760 -25.22 -28.37 -0.79
N VAL A 761 -24.84 -29.02 0.30
CA VAL A 761 -24.19 -28.34 1.43
C VAL A 761 -22.69 -28.20 1.17
N LEU A 762 -22.21 -26.97 1.05
CA LEU A 762 -20.79 -26.67 0.86
C LEU A 762 -20.12 -26.50 2.22
N SER A 763 -19.38 -27.52 2.64
CA SER A 763 -18.69 -27.61 3.94
C SER A 763 -17.74 -26.46 4.24
N ASP A 764 -16.99 -26.04 3.23
CA ASP A 764 -15.81 -25.20 3.39
C ASP A 764 -15.43 -24.53 2.07
N GLY A 765 -14.52 -23.55 2.21
CA GLY A 765 -14.04 -22.74 1.11
C GLY A 765 -12.59 -22.98 0.76
N ILE A 766 -12.10 -22.23 -0.23
CA ILE A 766 -10.75 -22.41 -0.80
C ILE A 766 -9.58 -22.08 0.16
N ARG A 767 -9.84 -21.46 1.32
CA ARG A 767 -8.79 -20.91 2.21
C ARG A 767 -7.71 -21.95 2.54
N SER A 768 -8.11 -23.17 2.91
CA SER A 768 -7.19 -24.24 3.30
C SER A 768 -6.62 -25.04 2.12
N TYR A 769 -6.84 -24.57 0.89
CA TYR A 769 -6.50 -25.30 -0.34
C TYR A 769 -5.75 -24.45 -1.37
N LEU A 770 -5.31 -23.24 -1.01
CA LEU A 770 -4.55 -22.37 -1.90
C LEU A 770 -3.25 -23.02 -2.39
N SER A 771 -2.54 -23.74 -1.53
CA SER A 771 -1.33 -24.50 -1.89
C SER A 771 -1.60 -25.83 -2.60
N LYS A 772 -2.87 -26.19 -2.83
CA LYS A 772 -3.33 -27.48 -3.35
C LYS A 772 -4.02 -27.32 -4.69
N PHE A 773 -5.24 -27.84 -4.85
CA PHE A 773 -5.98 -27.85 -6.11
C PHE A 773 -6.26 -26.45 -6.67
N CYS A 774 -6.14 -25.38 -5.86
CA CYS A 774 -6.22 -24.02 -6.35
C CYS A 774 -4.95 -23.58 -7.10
N ASP A 775 -3.78 -24.15 -6.80
CA ASP A 775 -2.51 -23.89 -7.49
C ASP A 775 -2.41 -24.76 -8.76
N ASP A 776 -2.29 -24.11 -9.92
CA ASP A 776 -2.13 -24.78 -11.21
C ASP A 776 -0.88 -25.68 -11.26
N GLN A 777 0.20 -25.28 -10.58
CA GLN A 777 1.42 -26.06 -10.55
C GLN A 777 1.21 -27.35 -9.75
N TRP A 778 0.59 -27.25 -8.57
CA TRP A 778 0.29 -28.42 -7.76
C TRP A 778 -0.57 -29.44 -8.51
N LEU A 779 -1.60 -29.00 -9.25
CA LEU A 779 -2.42 -29.90 -10.07
C LEU A 779 -1.61 -30.63 -11.13
N LYS A 780 -0.72 -29.91 -11.84
CA LYS A 780 0.18 -30.50 -12.84
C LYS A 780 1.08 -31.55 -12.21
N ASP A 781 1.61 -31.27 -11.01
CA ASP A 781 2.45 -32.20 -10.26
C ASP A 781 1.66 -33.45 -9.83
N GLN A 782 0.34 -33.33 -9.60
CA GLN A 782 -0.57 -34.46 -9.37
C GLN A 782 -1.02 -35.18 -10.66
N GLY A 783 -0.48 -34.82 -11.83
CA GLY A 783 -0.89 -35.39 -13.11
C GLY A 783 -2.30 -34.99 -13.56
N VAL A 784 -2.83 -33.90 -13.00
CA VAL A 784 -4.09 -33.28 -13.40
C VAL A 784 -3.77 -32.11 -14.32
N ILE A 785 -4.16 -32.21 -15.59
CA ILE A 785 -4.00 -31.10 -16.53
C ILE A 785 -5.16 -30.13 -16.28
N PRO A 786 -4.91 -28.91 -15.79
CA PRO A 786 -5.97 -27.93 -15.63
C PRO A 786 -6.53 -27.59 -17.01
N GLU A 787 -7.86 -27.65 -17.17
CA GLU A 787 -8.49 -27.18 -18.40
C GLU A 787 -8.17 -25.69 -18.59
N VAL A 788 -7.59 -25.36 -19.74
CA VAL A 788 -7.41 -23.97 -20.17
C VAL A 788 -8.75 -23.49 -20.67
N HIS A 789 -9.55 -22.86 -19.80
CA HIS A 789 -10.82 -22.30 -20.21
C HIS A 789 -10.57 -21.14 -21.17
N LYS A 790 -10.87 -21.35 -22.46
CA LYS A 790 -11.01 -20.29 -23.45
C LYS A 790 -12.46 -19.81 -23.38
N PRO A 791 -12.75 -18.60 -22.89
CA PRO A 791 -14.12 -18.10 -22.85
C PRO A 791 -14.67 -18.11 -24.27
N THR A 792 -15.73 -18.89 -24.48
CA THR A 792 -16.36 -19.08 -25.79
C THR A 792 -17.40 -17.97 -25.95
N ALA A 793 -17.14 -17.04 -26.87
CA ALA A 793 -18.14 -16.04 -27.27
C ALA A 793 -19.37 -16.76 -27.87
N LYS A 794 -20.57 -16.30 -27.55
CA LYS A 794 -21.80 -16.82 -28.17
C LYS A 794 -21.86 -16.38 -29.64
N PRO A 795 -22.52 -17.14 -30.53
CA PRO A 795 -22.66 -16.79 -31.95
C PRO A 795 -23.27 -15.40 -32.22
N ASP A 796 -24.08 -14.90 -31.28
CA ASP A 796 -24.76 -13.60 -31.37
C ASP A 796 -24.00 -12.45 -30.67
N ASP A 797 -22.82 -12.71 -30.11
CA ASP A 797 -21.95 -11.68 -29.51
C ASP A 797 -21.32 -10.83 -30.63
N LYS A 798 -22.14 -10.01 -31.30
CA LYS A 798 -21.66 -9.02 -32.27
C LYS A 798 -20.97 -7.89 -31.53
N PHE A 799 -19.65 -7.93 -31.53
CA PHE A 799 -18.81 -6.86 -31.01
C PHE A 799 -18.88 -5.64 -31.93
N ASP A 800 -19.27 -4.50 -31.37
CA ASP A 800 -19.26 -3.20 -32.03
C ASP A 800 -17.92 -2.51 -31.75
N SER A 801 -17.04 -2.48 -32.75
CA SER A 801 -15.71 -1.88 -32.65
C SER A 801 -15.72 -0.37 -32.42
N SER A 802 -16.85 0.31 -32.64
CA SER A 802 -16.99 1.75 -32.37
C SER A 802 -16.97 2.09 -30.87
N ILE A 803 -17.34 1.13 -30.01
CA ILE A 803 -17.34 1.30 -28.55
C ILE A 803 -15.91 1.40 -28.02
N VAL A 804 -14.99 0.56 -28.49
CA VAL A 804 -13.60 0.54 -28.00
C VAL A 804 -12.77 1.70 -28.56
N THR A 805 -13.04 2.15 -29.78
CA THR A 805 -12.36 3.33 -30.35
C THR A 805 -12.73 4.64 -29.66
N SER A 806 -13.82 4.67 -28.89
CA SER A 806 -14.29 5.84 -28.13
C SER A 806 -14.13 5.72 -26.61
N TYR A 807 -13.84 4.52 -26.08
CA TYR A 807 -13.79 4.27 -24.64
C TYR A 807 -12.50 4.82 -24.00
N CYS A 808 -12.65 5.91 -23.25
CA CYS A 808 -11.62 6.37 -22.31
C CYS A 808 -11.99 5.86 -20.90
N PRO A 809 -11.07 5.27 -20.12
CA PRO A 809 -11.35 4.87 -18.72
C PRO A 809 -11.89 6.02 -17.85
N THR A 810 -11.64 7.28 -18.24
CA THR A 810 -12.19 8.47 -17.60
C THR A 810 -13.68 8.72 -17.89
N THR A 811 -14.31 8.04 -18.86
CA THR A 811 -15.74 8.20 -19.18
C THR A 811 -16.67 7.67 -18.09
N LEU A 812 -16.17 6.81 -17.19
CA LEU A 812 -16.88 6.38 -15.98
C LEU A 812 -16.54 7.25 -14.75
N ALA A 813 -15.69 8.26 -14.91
CA ALA A 813 -15.47 9.26 -13.88
C ALA A 813 -16.69 10.20 -13.84
N GLY A 814 -17.44 10.12 -12.76
CA GLY A 814 -18.56 11.02 -12.48
C GLY A 814 -18.23 11.99 -11.36
N ALA A 815 -19.21 12.84 -11.03
CA ALA A 815 -19.06 13.89 -10.04
C ALA A 815 -20.07 13.72 -8.89
N TRP A 816 -19.65 14.13 -7.70
CA TRP A 816 -20.52 14.34 -6.55
C TRP A 816 -20.76 15.84 -6.43
N ASP A 817 -22.02 16.25 -6.43
CA ASP A 817 -22.40 17.63 -6.14
C ASP A 817 -22.76 17.73 -4.66
N GLN A 818 -22.11 18.65 -3.95
CA GLN A 818 -22.58 19.06 -2.64
C GLN A 818 -23.76 20.03 -2.85
N THR A 819 -24.89 19.74 -2.23
CA THR A 819 -26.05 20.65 -2.23
C THR A 819 -25.74 21.92 -1.43
N GLU A 820 -26.52 22.99 -1.65
CA GLU A 820 -26.37 24.27 -0.92
C GLU A 820 -26.43 24.08 0.61
N ASP A 821 -27.18 23.06 1.07
CA ASP A 821 -27.31 22.67 2.48
C ASP A 821 -26.11 21.85 3.02
N GLY A 822 -25.06 21.67 2.21
CA GLY A 822 -23.86 20.92 2.58
C GLY A 822 -24.01 19.39 2.49
N LYS A 823 -25.14 18.85 2.02
CA LYS A 823 -25.38 17.39 1.90
C LYS A 823 -24.83 16.82 0.59
N PHE A 824 -24.35 15.57 0.66
CA PHE A 824 -23.78 14.81 -0.46
C PHE A 824 -24.79 13.77 -1.00
N ASN A 825 -25.99 14.20 -1.37
CA ASN A 825 -27.07 13.30 -1.83
C ASN A 825 -27.30 13.35 -3.35
N LYS A 826 -26.40 14.01 -4.11
CA LYS A 826 -26.48 14.12 -5.56
C LYS A 826 -25.19 13.60 -6.20
N CYS A 827 -25.35 12.57 -7.04
CA CYS A 827 -24.29 11.93 -7.82
C CYS A 827 -24.67 11.97 -9.31
N SER A 828 -23.67 11.90 -10.20
CA SER A 828 -23.87 11.80 -11.65
C SER A 828 -24.64 10.55 -12.09
N GLU A 829 -24.68 9.51 -11.25
CA GLU A 829 -25.40 8.26 -11.50
C GLU A 829 -26.47 8.04 -10.41
N PRO A 830 -27.62 7.43 -10.72
CA PRO A 830 -28.65 7.15 -9.73
C PRO A 830 -28.19 6.12 -8.70
N PHE A 831 -28.52 6.38 -7.43
CA PHE A 831 -28.29 5.41 -6.35
C PHE A 831 -29.22 4.22 -6.46
N LYS A 832 -28.70 3.05 -6.10
CA LYS A 832 -29.53 1.87 -5.84
C LYS A 832 -30.29 2.05 -4.54
N PRO A 833 -31.51 1.51 -4.45
CA PRO A 833 -32.23 1.46 -3.18
C PRO A 833 -31.46 0.60 -2.16
N PHE A 834 -31.42 1.06 -0.91
CA PHE A 834 -30.86 0.29 0.19
C PHE A 834 -31.66 -0.99 0.40
N ARG A 835 -30.96 -2.12 0.54
CA ARG A 835 -31.57 -3.42 0.86
C ARG A 835 -31.27 -3.76 2.31
N GLU A 836 -32.26 -3.63 3.17
CA GLU A 836 -32.12 -3.82 4.63
C GLU A 836 -31.76 -5.26 5.02
N SER A 837 -32.24 -6.25 4.27
CA SER A 837 -31.98 -7.67 4.55
C SER A 837 -31.57 -8.46 3.31
N ARG A 838 -30.87 -9.57 3.51
CA ARG A 838 -30.54 -10.52 2.45
C ARG A 838 -31.65 -11.56 2.33
N PRO A 839 -32.15 -11.88 1.12
CA PRO A 839 -33.11 -12.95 0.94
C PRO A 839 -32.43 -14.29 1.24
N ALA A 840 -33.21 -15.26 1.72
CA ALA A 840 -32.70 -16.58 2.05
C ALA A 840 -32.13 -17.32 0.83
N VAL A 841 -32.67 -17.02 -0.36
CA VAL A 841 -32.26 -17.58 -1.65
C VAL A 841 -31.72 -16.47 -2.54
N LEU A 842 -30.56 -16.71 -3.13
CA LEU A 842 -29.83 -15.81 -4.02
C LEU A 842 -29.74 -16.41 -5.42
N ASN A 843 -29.80 -15.56 -6.45
CA ASN A 843 -29.75 -16.04 -7.83
C ASN A 843 -28.33 -16.40 -8.29
N ASN A 844 -27.29 -15.86 -7.66
CA ASN A 844 -25.88 -16.15 -7.94
C ASN A 844 -24.97 -15.63 -6.81
N ALA A 845 -23.68 -15.94 -6.89
CA ALA A 845 -22.68 -15.57 -5.88
C ALA A 845 -22.51 -14.06 -5.66
N LEU A 846 -22.81 -13.21 -6.65
CA LEU A 846 -22.68 -11.75 -6.50
C LEU A 846 -23.73 -11.16 -5.57
N GLU A 847 -24.91 -11.78 -5.45
CA GLU A 847 -25.94 -11.33 -4.50
C GLU A 847 -25.61 -11.65 -3.04
N ALA A 848 -24.55 -12.44 -2.80
CA ALA A 848 -23.98 -12.69 -1.47
C ALA A 848 -22.96 -11.61 -1.05
N ILE A 849 -22.76 -10.58 -1.88
CA ILE A 849 -21.98 -9.38 -1.56
C ILE A 849 -22.89 -8.38 -0.81
N GLY A 850 -22.38 -7.80 0.28
CA GLY A 850 -23.08 -6.84 1.12
C GLY A 850 -23.95 -7.46 2.21
N ASN A 851 -24.64 -6.63 3.01
CA ASN A 851 -25.30 -7.06 4.25
C ASN A 851 -24.35 -7.83 5.19
N THR A 852 -23.14 -7.32 5.36
CA THR A 852 -22.11 -7.95 6.20
C THR A 852 -22.41 -7.73 7.69
N PRO A 853 -21.94 -8.60 8.60
CA PRO A 853 -22.16 -8.44 10.03
C PRO A 853 -21.50 -7.18 10.61
N LEU A 854 -22.19 -6.54 11.56
CA LEU A 854 -21.59 -5.60 12.51
C LEU A 854 -21.43 -6.30 13.86
N VAL A 855 -20.19 -6.44 14.34
CA VAL A 855 -19.86 -7.21 15.54
C VAL A 855 -19.27 -6.31 16.62
N LYS A 856 -19.77 -6.38 17.86
CA LYS A 856 -19.16 -5.68 19.00
C LYS A 856 -17.89 -6.39 19.48
N LEU A 857 -16.80 -5.65 19.70
CA LEU A 857 -15.57 -6.18 20.32
C LEU A 857 -15.76 -6.29 21.85
N GLN A 858 -15.41 -7.42 22.43
CA GLN A 858 -15.71 -7.73 23.83
C GLN A 858 -14.51 -7.64 24.78
N ARG A 859 -13.32 -7.95 24.27
CA ARG A 859 -12.08 -8.14 25.05
C ARG A 859 -11.01 -7.12 24.69
N LEU A 860 -10.86 -6.82 23.41
CA LEU A 860 -9.79 -5.96 22.92
C LEU A 860 -9.88 -4.53 23.48
N PRO A 861 -11.03 -3.83 23.51
CA PRO A 861 -11.10 -2.48 24.11
C PRO A 861 -10.65 -2.47 25.58
N LYS A 862 -11.03 -3.49 26.36
CA LYS A 862 -10.64 -3.63 27.77
C LYS A 862 -9.13 -3.83 27.94
N MET A 863 -8.51 -4.63 27.07
CA MET A 863 -7.06 -4.89 27.07
C MET A 863 -6.25 -3.61 26.84
N TYR A 864 -6.79 -2.67 26.07
CA TYR A 864 -6.16 -1.39 25.77
C TYR A 864 -6.63 -0.26 26.72
N GLY A 865 -7.38 -0.59 27.79
CA GLY A 865 -7.84 0.36 28.79
C GLY A 865 -8.88 1.37 28.27
N VAL A 866 -9.68 0.98 27.28
CA VAL A 866 -10.66 1.85 26.62
C VAL A 866 -12.08 1.49 27.07
N ASN A 867 -12.82 2.49 27.59
CA ASN A 867 -14.23 2.34 28.00
C ASN A 867 -15.22 2.84 26.93
N ALA A 868 -15.01 2.46 25.67
CA ALA A 868 -15.89 2.76 24.54
C ALA A 868 -16.43 1.47 23.92
N ASN A 869 -17.62 1.53 23.32
CA ASN A 869 -18.19 0.42 22.56
C ASN A 869 -17.62 0.46 21.13
N ILE A 870 -16.67 -0.42 20.84
CA ILE A 870 -16.11 -0.57 19.49
C ILE A 870 -16.83 -1.70 18.77
N TYR A 871 -17.42 -1.38 17.63
CA TYR A 871 -18.05 -2.31 16.69
C TYR A 871 -17.19 -2.42 15.44
N VAL A 872 -17.20 -3.58 14.80
CA VAL A 872 -16.44 -3.86 13.60
C VAL A 872 -17.33 -4.37 12.49
N LYS A 873 -17.21 -3.77 11.30
CA LYS A 873 -17.94 -4.15 10.09
C LYS A 873 -17.13 -5.18 9.30
N CYS A 874 -17.58 -6.43 9.32
CA CYS A 874 -16.81 -7.59 8.85
C CYS A 874 -16.92 -7.81 7.34
N GLU A 875 -16.27 -6.95 6.56
CA GLU A 875 -16.30 -7.00 5.08
C GLU A 875 -15.54 -8.17 4.47
N TYR A 876 -14.71 -8.86 5.26
CA TYR A 876 -14.04 -10.10 4.84
C TYR A 876 -14.99 -11.28 4.64
N LEU A 877 -16.26 -11.15 5.03
CA LEU A 877 -17.32 -12.16 4.85
C LEU A 877 -18.14 -11.98 3.55
N ASN A 878 -17.75 -11.04 2.68
CA ASN A 878 -18.27 -11.00 1.31
C ASN A 878 -17.85 -12.25 0.52
N ALA A 879 -18.55 -12.55 -0.59
CA ALA A 879 -18.38 -13.78 -1.36
C ALA A 879 -16.94 -14.05 -1.86
N GLY A 880 -16.23 -13.01 -2.30
CA GLY A 880 -14.83 -13.04 -2.70
C GLY A 880 -13.85 -12.83 -1.54
N GLY A 881 -14.35 -12.49 -0.35
CA GLY A 881 -13.59 -12.38 0.89
C GLY A 881 -13.11 -10.96 1.22
N SER A 882 -13.68 -9.92 0.60
CA SER A 882 -13.26 -8.53 0.87
C SER A 882 -14.32 -7.48 0.59
N ILE A 883 -14.08 -6.27 1.11
CA ILE A 883 -14.86 -5.07 0.80
C ILE A 883 -14.86 -4.70 -0.69
N LYS A 884 -13.83 -5.12 -1.45
CA LYS A 884 -13.68 -4.76 -2.86
C LYS A 884 -14.64 -5.53 -3.77
N ASP A 885 -15.26 -6.59 -3.27
CA ASP A 885 -16.30 -7.31 -3.99
C ASP A 885 -17.48 -6.38 -4.31
N ARG A 886 -17.80 -5.45 -3.38
CA ARG A 886 -18.84 -4.42 -3.56
C ARG A 886 -18.56 -3.54 -4.77
N ILE A 887 -17.34 -3.00 -4.85
CA ILE A 887 -16.97 -2.06 -5.92
C ILE A 887 -16.86 -2.79 -7.25
N ALA A 888 -16.34 -4.03 -7.25
CA ALA A 888 -16.22 -4.83 -8.46
C ALA A 888 -17.60 -5.12 -9.07
N ALA A 889 -18.55 -5.58 -8.27
CA ALA A 889 -19.92 -5.77 -8.70
C ALA A 889 -20.54 -4.46 -9.22
N ARG A 890 -20.42 -3.36 -8.46
CA ARG A 890 -21.03 -2.09 -8.85
C ARG A 890 -20.44 -1.47 -10.12
N MET A 891 -19.12 -1.54 -10.30
CA MET A 891 -18.47 -1.01 -11.51
C MET A 891 -18.86 -1.83 -12.75
N VAL A 892 -18.93 -3.15 -12.63
CA VAL A 892 -19.42 -4.04 -13.71
C VAL A 892 -20.87 -3.72 -14.07
N GLU A 893 -21.75 -3.62 -13.07
CA GLU A 893 -23.17 -3.30 -13.29
C GLU A 893 -23.37 -1.93 -13.97
N LEU A 894 -22.61 -0.91 -13.56
CA LEU A 894 -22.68 0.41 -14.21
C LEU A 894 -22.21 0.35 -15.67
N ALA A 895 -21.15 -0.41 -15.95
CA ALA A 895 -20.65 -0.59 -17.31
C ALA A 895 -21.66 -1.38 -18.18
N GLU A 896 -22.34 -2.39 -17.61
CA GLU A 896 -23.44 -3.12 -18.26
C GLU A 896 -24.63 -2.18 -18.56
N GLN A 897 -25.07 -1.39 -17.56
CA GLN A 897 -26.20 -0.46 -17.70
C GLN A 897 -25.96 0.61 -18.76
N LYS A 898 -24.72 1.06 -18.92
CA LYS A 898 -24.32 2.03 -19.95
C LYS A 898 -24.08 1.41 -21.33
N GLY A 899 -24.18 0.08 -21.45
CA GLY A 899 -23.88 -0.65 -22.69
C GLY A 899 -22.40 -0.65 -23.09
N ILE A 900 -21.51 -0.23 -22.19
CA ILE A 900 -20.05 -0.20 -22.38
C ILE A 900 -19.48 -1.63 -22.28
N LEU A 901 -20.01 -2.41 -21.34
CA LEU A 901 -19.66 -3.82 -21.15
C LEU A 901 -20.76 -4.71 -21.70
N LYS A 902 -20.40 -5.62 -22.60
CA LYS A 902 -21.28 -6.59 -23.25
C LYS A 902 -20.79 -8.02 -23.01
N PRO A 903 -21.67 -9.04 -23.06
CA PRO A 903 -21.28 -10.44 -22.88
C PRO A 903 -20.05 -10.84 -23.72
N GLY A 904 -19.16 -11.65 -23.14
CA GLY A 904 -17.95 -12.14 -23.80
C GLY A 904 -16.77 -11.16 -23.89
N MET A 905 -16.94 -9.88 -23.51
CA MET A 905 -15.87 -8.88 -23.47
C MET A 905 -14.81 -9.18 -22.39
N THR A 906 -13.69 -8.43 -22.44
CA THR A 906 -12.55 -8.60 -21.53
C THR A 906 -12.46 -7.44 -20.53
N LEU A 907 -12.43 -7.77 -19.25
CA LEU A 907 -12.10 -6.85 -18.18
C LEU A 907 -10.59 -6.89 -17.92
N ILE A 908 -9.96 -5.73 -17.92
CA ILE A 908 -8.56 -5.55 -17.53
C ILE A 908 -8.53 -4.63 -16.31
N GLU A 909 -7.81 -4.99 -15.24
CA GLU A 909 -7.66 -4.08 -14.11
C GLU A 909 -6.20 -4.04 -13.61
N PRO A 910 -5.59 -2.84 -13.52
CA PRO A 910 -4.32 -2.65 -12.83
C PRO A 910 -4.57 -2.64 -11.31
N THR A 911 -4.34 -3.78 -10.66
CA THR A 911 -4.58 -3.89 -9.21
C THR A 911 -3.66 -4.91 -8.56
N SER A 912 -3.16 -4.53 -7.40
CA SER A 912 -2.29 -5.34 -6.53
C SER A 912 -3.05 -6.27 -5.58
N GLY A 913 -4.39 -6.33 -5.62
CA GLY A 913 -5.12 -6.96 -4.53
C GLY A 913 -6.58 -7.30 -4.78
N ASN A 914 -7.41 -6.97 -3.79
CA ASN A 914 -8.75 -7.50 -3.62
C ASN A 914 -9.74 -7.10 -4.73
N THR A 915 -9.54 -5.95 -5.38
CA THR A 915 -10.35 -5.56 -6.55
C THR A 915 -10.21 -6.55 -7.69
N GLY A 916 -9.02 -7.13 -7.88
CA GLY A 916 -8.79 -8.16 -8.89
C GLY A 916 -9.55 -9.45 -8.60
N ILE A 917 -9.63 -9.86 -7.31
CA ILE A 917 -10.43 -11.01 -6.88
C ILE A 917 -11.92 -10.74 -7.10
N GLY A 918 -12.41 -9.57 -6.68
CA GLY A 918 -13.82 -9.18 -6.88
C GLY A 918 -14.21 -9.12 -8.36
N LEU A 919 -13.34 -8.60 -9.23
CA LEU A 919 -13.58 -8.56 -10.67
C LEU A 919 -13.49 -9.93 -11.32
N ALA A 920 -12.54 -10.78 -10.89
CA ALA A 920 -12.46 -12.16 -11.33
C ALA A 920 -13.73 -12.95 -10.94
N LEU A 921 -14.25 -12.72 -9.74
CA LEU A 921 -15.53 -13.28 -9.28
C LEU A 921 -16.71 -12.78 -10.14
N ALA A 922 -16.80 -11.46 -10.37
CA ALA A 922 -17.84 -10.89 -11.22
C ALA A 922 -17.75 -11.42 -12.67
N ALA A 923 -16.54 -11.53 -13.21
CA ALA A 923 -16.28 -12.07 -14.53
C ALA A 923 -16.66 -13.56 -14.63
N ALA A 924 -16.29 -14.36 -13.63
CA ALA A 924 -16.67 -15.77 -13.52
C ALA A 924 -18.19 -15.94 -13.54
N VAL A 925 -18.93 -15.16 -12.75
CA VAL A 925 -20.40 -15.23 -12.70
C VAL A 925 -21.06 -14.70 -13.98
N LYS A 926 -20.60 -13.55 -14.52
CA LYS A 926 -21.23 -12.87 -15.67
C LYS A 926 -20.77 -13.38 -17.04
N GLY A 927 -19.69 -14.16 -17.10
CA GLY A 927 -19.13 -14.70 -18.35
C GLY A 927 -18.22 -13.72 -19.10
N TYR A 928 -17.46 -12.89 -18.38
CA TYR A 928 -16.43 -12.02 -18.97
C TYR A 928 -15.05 -12.68 -18.91
N LYS A 929 -14.15 -12.30 -19.83
CA LYS A 929 -12.72 -12.60 -19.65
C LYS A 929 -12.15 -11.63 -18.63
N CYS A 930 -11.20 -12.05 -17.80
CA CYS A 930 -10.60 -11.19 -16.80
C CYS A 930 -9.07 -11.26 -16.87
N ILE A 931 -8.41 -10.11 -16.95
CA ILE A 931 -6.96 -9.97 -16.92
C ILE A 931 -6.60 -9.02 -15.78
N ILE A 932 -5.79 -9.50 -14.84
CA ILE A 932 -5.32 -8.68 -13.73
C ILE A 932 -3.84 -8.39 -13.92
N VAL A 933 -3.50 -7.10 -13.92
CA VAL A 933 -2.12 -6.63 -14.04
C VAL A 933 -1.63 -6.22 -12.66
N MET A 934 -0.60 -6.89 -12.13
CA MET A 934 -0.13 -6.68 -10.76
C MET A 934 1.41 -6.78 -10.64
N PRO A 935 2.04 -6.07 -9.67
CA PRO A 935 3.46 -6.24 -9.40
C PRO A 935 3.85 -7.65 -8.91
N VAL A 936 5.13 -8.01 -9.04
CA VAL A 936 5.67 -9.30 -8.58
C VAL A 936 5.59 -9.48 -7.06
N LYS A 937 5.72 -8.40 -6.27
CA LYS A 937 5.72 -8.47 -4.78
C LYS A 937 4.39 -8.88 -4.14
N MET A 938 3.31 -8.93 -4.93
CA MET A 938 1.97 -9.24 -4.40
C MET A 938 1.84 -10.72 -4.04
N SER A 939 1.11 -11.01 -2.95
CA SER A 939 1.07 -12.34 -2.34
C SER A 939 0.66 -13.45 -3.33
N LYS A 940 1.24 -14.63 -3.16
CA LYS A 940 0.94 -15.81 -3.98
C LYS A 940 -0.53 -16.21 -3.80
N GLU A 941 -1.05 -16.08 -2.58
CA GLU A 941 -2.42 -16.41 -2.20
C GLU A 941 -3.45 -15.64 -3.03
N LYS A 942 -3.22 -14.35 -3.26
CA LYS A 942 -4.09 -13.51 -4.09
C LYS A 942 -4.10 -13.96 -5.54
N ALA A 943 -2.93 -14.25 -6.08
CA ALA A 943 -2.77 -14.69 -7.46
C ALA A 943 -3.48 -16.03 -7.70
N VAL A 944 -3.23 -17.00 -6.82
CA VAL A 944 -3.88 -18.31 -6.87
C VAL A 944 -5.41 -18.20 -6.79
N ALA A 945 -5.94 -17.32 -5.94
CA ALA A 945 -7.38 -17.10 -5.85
C ALA A 945 -7.97 -16.53 -7.16
N MET A 946 -7.29 -15.58 -7.79
CA MET A 946 -7.69 -14.99 -9.07
C MET A 946 -7.60 -16.00 -10.23
N GLU A 947 -6.52 -16.78 -10.31
CA GLU A 947 -6.33 -17.84 -11.32
C GLU A 947 -7.36 -18.97 -11.16
N SER A 948 -7.71 -19.30 -9.91
CA SER A 948 -8.77 -20.25 -9.59
C SER A 948 -10.13 -19.76 -10.09
N LEU A 949 -10.39 -18.45 -10.05
CA LEU A 949 -11.58 -17.80 -10.64
C LEU A 949 -11.51 -17.67 -12.18
N GLY A 950 -10.40 -18.09 -12.80
CA GLY A 950 -10.22 -18.05 -14.26
C GLY A 950 -9.65 -16.74 -14.80
N ALA A 951 -9.15 -15.85 -13.93
CA ALA A 951 -8.44 -14.65 -14.38
C ALA A 951 -7.03 -14.98 -14.86
N ILE A 952 -6.58 -14.25 -15.88
CA ILE A 952 -5.19 -14.27 -16.35
C ILE A 952 -4.40 -13.22 -15.57
N ILE A 953 -3.25 -13.60 -15.04
CA ILE A 953 -2.39 -12.68 -14.30
C ILE A 953 -1.21 -12.25 -15.17
N VAL A 954 -1.03 -10.94 -15.28
CA VAL A 954 0.14 -10.32 -15.90
C VAL A 954 0.97 -9.66 -14.80
N ARG A 955 2.21 -10.13 -14.64
CA ARG A 955 3.14 -9.61 -13.63
C ARG A 955 3.96 -8.44 -14.18
N THR A 956 4.17 -7.40 -13.37
CA THR A 956 5.03 -6.26 -13.70
C THR A 956 6.17 -6.08 -12.69
N PRO A 957 7.30 -5.44 -13.07
CA PRO A 957 8.38 -5.11 -12.13
C PRO A 957 7.89 -4.28 -10.94
N ASN A 958 8.49 -4.48 -9.77
CA ASN A 958 8.12 -3.77 -8.53
C ASN A 958 8.60 -2.31 -8.49
N GLU A 959 9.71 -2.02 -9.16
CA GLU A 959 10.42 -0.74 -9.12
C GLU A 959 9.93 0.26 -10.17
N ALA A 960 9.04 -0.18 -11.07
CA ALA A 960 8.44 0.70 -12.05
C ALA A 960 7.51 1.71 -11.35
N GLY A 961 7.87 3.00 -11.42
CA GLY A 961 7.01 4.11 -10.98
C GLY A 961 5.63 4.05 -11.65
N PHE A 962 4.60 4.64 -11.02
CA PHE A 962 3.22 4.48 -11.49
C PHE A 962 3.00 4.97 -12.93
N ASP A 963 3.76 5.98 -13.36
CA ASP A 963 3.76 6.61 -14.68
C ASP A 963 4.62 5.87 -15.73
N SER A 964 5.41 4.87 -15.31
CA SER A 964 6.23 4.06 -16.21
C SER A 964 5.37 3.22 -17.17
N PRO A 965 5.77 3.05 -18.44
CA PRO A 965 5.10 2.14 -19.37
C PRO A 965 5.16 0.67 -18.91
N TYR A 966 6.10 0.33 -18.02
CA TYR A 966 6.24 -0.99 -17.41
C TYR A 966 5.52 -1.13 -16.07
N SER A 967 4.89 -0.05 -15.58
CA SER A 967 4.03 -0.12 -14.41
C SER A 967 2.81 -0.99 -14.71
N HIS A 968 2.19 -1.52 -13.66
CA HIS A 968 0.93 -2.25 -13.80
C HIS A 968 -0.18 -1.41 -14.46
N ILE A 969 -0.17 -0.08 -14.29
CA ILE A 969 -1.08 0.84 -14.98
C ILE A 969 -0.71 0.96 -16.46
N GLY A 970 0.56 1.20 -16.78
CA GLY A 970 1.05 1.32 -18.15
C GLY A 970 0.81 0.06 -18.98
N VAL A 971 1.09 -1.11 -18.39
CA VAL A 971 0.85 -2.42 -19.01
C VAL A 971 -0.65 -2.68 -19.20
N ALA A 972 -1.50 -2.34 -18.24
CA ALA A 972 -2.96 -2.47 -18.41
C ALA A 972 -3.48 -1.62 -19.58
N LEU A 973 -3.05 -0.35 -19.67
CA LEU A 973 -3.41 0.55 -20.77
C LEU A 973 -2.92 0.05 -22.14
N ARG A 974 -1.74 -0.57 -22.19
CA ARG A 974 -1.23 -1.22 -23.40
C ARG A 974 -2.10 -2.41 -23.79
N LEU A 975 -2.37 -3.32 -22.86
CA LEU A 975 -3.21 -4.51 -23.12
C LEU A 975 -4.62 -4.13 -23.57
N GLN A 976 -5.19 -3.06 -23.01
CA GLN A 976 -6.48 -2.54 -23.45
C GLN A 976 -6.47 -2.14 -24.93
N LYS A 977 -5.40 -1.52 -25.42
CA LYS A 977 -5.26 -1.13 -26.84
C LYS A 977 -5.03 -2.34 -27.74
N GLU A 978 -4.33 -3.35 -27.25
CA GLU A 978 -3.95 -4.55 -28.01
C GLU A 978 -5.07 -5.59 -28.09
N ILE A 979 -5.97 -5.64 -27.10
CA ILE A 979 -7.03 -6.65 -27.01
C ILE A 979 -8.38 -6.05 -27.44
N PRO A 980 -8.92 -6.44 -28.61
CA PRO A 980 -10.22 -5.96 -29.05
C PRO A 980 -11.33 -6.30 -28.05
N GLY A 981 -12.16 -5.31 -27.70
CA GLY A 981 -13.24 -5.49 -26.73
C GLY A 981 -12.78 -5.53 -25.27
N ALA A 982 -11.53 -5.16 -24.98
CA ALA A 982 -11.06 -4.99 -23.62
C ALA A 982 -11.38 -3.60 -23.06
N ILE A 983 -11.81 -3.56 -21.80
CA ILE A 983 -12.03 -2.32 -21.06
C ILE A 983 -11.29 -2.36 -19.72
N ILE A 984 -10.90 -1.19 -19.22
CA ILE A 984 -10.41 -0.99 -17.86
C ILE A 984 -11.48 -0.26 -17.07
N LEU A 985 -11.92 -0.82 -15.93
CA LEU A 985 -12.96 -0.19 -15.11
C LEU A 985 -12.41 0.95 -14.25
N ASP A 986 -11.13 0.86 -13.83
CA ASP A 986 -10.39 1.90 -13.13
C ASP A 986 -11.00 2.30 -11.77
N GLN A 987 -10.71 1.47 -10.75
CA GLN A 987 -11.17 1.72 -9.38
C GLN A 987 -10.75 3.08 -8.79
N TYR A 988 -9.74 3.76 -9.35
CA TYR A 988 -9.22 5.02 -8.81
C TYR A 988 -10.10 6.21 -9.19
N ARG A 989 -10.85 6.09 -10.29
CA ARG A 989 -11.67 7.18 -10.87
C ARG A 989 -13.15 6.82 -11.01
N ASN A 990 -13.49 5.53 -11.08
CA ASN A 990 -14.84 5.07 -11.33
C ASN A 990 -15.76 5.30 -10.12
N MET A 991 -16.91 5.93 -10.38
CA MET A 991 -17.86 6.30 -9.34
C MET A 991 -18.58 5.12 -8.70
N GLY A 992 -18.62 3.96 -9.36
CA GLY A 992 -19.14 2.74 -8.75
C GLY A 992 -18.42 2.38 -7.43
N ASN A 993 -17.16 2.81 -7.27
CA ASN A 993 -16.39 2.62 -6.05
C ASN A 993 -16.94 3.43 -4.85
N PRO A 994 -16.93 4.77 -4.81
CA PRO A 994 -17.51 5.50 -3.68
C PRO A 994 -19.02 5.35 -3.56
N MET A 995 -19.76 5.19 -4.67
CA MET A 995 -21.22 5.10 -4.64
C MET A 995 -21.74 3.88 -3.89
N VAL A 996 -21.17 2.69 -4.11
CA VAL A 996 -21.65 1.47 -3.43
C VAL A 996 -21.50 1.59 -1.92
N HIS A 997 -20.48 2.31 -1.45
CA HIS A 997 -20.26 2.56 -0.04
C HIS A 997 -21.21 3.61 0.54
N TYR A 998 -21.64 4.59 -0.26
CA TYR A 998 -22.70 5.52 0.14
C TYR A 998 -24.07 4.85 0.18
N GLU A 999 -24.46 4.12 -0.87
CA GLU A 999 -25.82 3.55 -1.04
C GLU A 999 -26.04 2.23 -0.29
N GLN A 1000 -24.97 1.51 0.05
CA GLN A 1000 -25.04 0.26 0.81
C GLN A 1000 -24.24 0.32 2.10
N THR A 1001 -22.90 0.37 2.06
CA THR A 1001 -22.09 0.15 3.27
C THR A 1001 -22.39 1.16 4.39
N GLY A 1002 -22.56 2.44 4.06
CA GLY A 1002 -22.93 3.48 5.01
C GLY A 1002 -24.36 3.31 5.54
N GLU A 1003 -25.32 2.94 4.69
CA GLU A 1003 -26.70 2.65 5.11
C GLU A 1003 -26.76 1.40 6.01
N GLU A 1004 -26.00 0.36 5.70
CA GLU A 1004 -25.88 -0.84 6.54
C GLU A 1004 -25.31 -0.49 7.92
N ILE A 1005 -24.29 0.38 7.99
CA ILE A 1005 -23.72 0.83 9.27
C ILE A 1005 -24.77 1.60 10.07
N ILE A 1006 -25.50 2.53 9.45
CA ILE A 1006 -26.53 3.32 10.14
C ILE A 1006 -27.67 2.42 10.63
N ALA A 1007 -28.10 1.47 9.80
CA ALA A 1007 -29.18 0.54 10.15
C ALA A 1007 -28.78 -0.42 11.28
N GLN A 1008 -27.52 -0.89 11.31
CA GLN A 1008 -27.06 -1.91 12.26
C GLN A 1008 -26.46 -1.32 13.56
N ALA A 1009 -25.91 -0.11 13.52
CA ALA A 1009 -25.27 0.52 14.68
C ALA A 1009 -26.29 0.90 15.76
N PRO A 1010 -25.84 1.07 17.03
CA PRO A 1010 -26.66 1.68 18.06
C PRO A 1010 -27.22 3.05 17.64
N ALA A 1011 -28.35 3.45 18.22
CA ALA A 1011 -29.07 4.68 17.85
C ALA A 1011 -28.22 5.96 17.84
N LYS A 1012 -27.17 6.01 18.68
CA LYS A 1012 -26.16 7.07 18.67
C LYS A 1012 -24.82 6.48 18.24
N LEU A 1013 -24.25 7.01 17.16
CA LEU A 1013 -22.92 6.65 16.65
C LEU A 1013 -22.01 7.88 16.72
N ASP A 1014 -20.91 7.78 17.47
CA ASP A 1014 -20.02 8.91 17.77
C ASP A 1014 -18.86 9.01 16.78
N ALA A 1015 -18.35 7.89 16.28
CA ALA A 1015 -17.32 7.89 15.24
C ALA A 1015 -17.37 6.67 14.30
N VAL A 1016 -16.88 6.86 13.07
CA VAL A 1016 -16.61 5.80 12.10
C VAL A 1016 -15.16 5.89 11.62
N VAL A 1017 -14.43 4.78 11.70
CA VAL A 1017 -13.00 4.68 11.38
C VAL A 1017 -12.80 3.83 10.13
N VAL A 1018 -12.23 4.44 9.09
CA VAL A 1018 -12.17 3.86 7.75
C VAL A 1018 -10.78 4.04 7.13
N GLY A 1019 -10.13 2.94 6.79
CA GLY A 1019 -8.87 2.96 6.03
C GLY A 1019 -9.03 3.46 4.60
N ALA A 1020 -8.03 4.21 4.11
CA ALA A 1020 -8.02 4.79 2.78
C ALA A 1020 -6.98 4.13 1.88
N GLY A 1021 -7.43 3.43 0.84
CA GLY A 1021 -6.61 3.05 -0.32
C GLY A 1021 -6.99 3.92 -1.51
N THR A 1022 -7.90 3.41 -2.36
CA THR A 1022 -8.53 4.22 -3.42
C THR A 1022 -9.33 5.41 -2.87
N GLY A 1023 -9.66 5.41 -1.57
CA GLY A 1023 -10.47 6.45 -0.94
C GLY A 1023 -11.98 6.31 -1.15
N GLY A 1024 -12.44 5.36 -1.97
CA GLY A 1024 -13.87 5.20 -2.23
C GLY A 1024 -14.68 4.79 -1.00
N THR A 1025 -14.15 3.90 -0.14
CA THR A 1025 -14.83 3.49 1.10
C THR A 1025 -15.00 4.64 2.08
N VAL A 1026 -13.90 5.36 2.42
CA VAL A 1026 -13.97 6.51 3.34
C VAL A 1026 -14.82 7.64 2.77
N THR A 1027 -14.79 7.84 1.46
CA THR A 1027 -15.62 8.85 0.77
C THR A 1027 -17.11 8.49 0.85
N GLY A 1028 -17.49 7.28 0.42
CA GLY A 1028 -18.89 6.88 0.38
C GLY A 1028 -19.53 6.80 1.77
N ILE A 1029 -18.83 6.17 2.73
CA ILE A 1029 -19.28 6.11 4.12
C ILE A 1029 -19.30 7.52 4.72
N GLY A 1030 -18.22 8.28 4.58
CA GLY A 1030 -18.11 9.62 5.16
C GLY A 1030 -19.22 10.55 4.69
N MET A 1031 -19.50 10.57 3.38
CA MET A 1031 -20.62 11.33 2.82
C MET A 1031 -21.98 10.89 3.36
N LYS A 1032 -22.22 9.57 3.50
CA LYS A 1032 -23.48 9.05 4.05
C LYS A 1032 -23.65 9.42 5.52
N ILE A 1033 -22.57 9.33 6.30
CA ILE A 1033 -22.54 9.74 7.71
C ILE A 1033 -22.79 11.23 7.84
N LYS A 1034 -22.16 12.09 7.02
CA LYS A 1034 -22.43 13.55 7.04
C LYS A 1034 -23.85 13.91 6.61
N ASP A 1035 -24.45 13.15 5.71
CA ASP A 1035 -25.84 13.32 5.28
C ASP A 1035 -26.85 12.96 6.38
N LYS A 1036 -26.62 11.87 7.12
CA LYS A 1036 -27.60 11.30 8.07
C LYS A 1036 -27.31 11.57 9.54
N LEU A 1037 -26.04 11.75 9.92
CA LEU A 1037 -25.53 11.78 11.30
C LEU A 1037 -24.49 12.92 11.47
N GLN A 1038 -24.94 14.18 11.47
CA GLN A 1038 -24.05 15.36 11.49
C GLN A 1038 -23.11 15.44 12.70
N GLY A 1039 -23.45 14.81 13.83
CA GLY A 1039 -22.60 14.75 15.03
C GLY A 1039 -21.56 13.62 15.05
N CYS A 1040 -21.56 12.73 14.06
CA CYS A 1040 -20.65 11.59 14.00
C CYS A 1040 -19.33 11.98 13.32
N LYS A 1041 -18.20 11.62 13.95
CA LYS A 1041 -16.85 11.87 13.45
C LYS A 1041 -16.43 10.83 12.42
N VAL A 1042 -15.97 11.24 11.25
CA VAL A 1042 -15.40 10.39 10.21
C VAL A 1042 -13.87 10.44 10.31
N VAL A 1043 -13.25 9.31 10.62
CA VAL A 1043 -11.81 9.19 10.81
C VAL A 1043 -11.20 8.36 9.69
N GLY A 1044 -10.30 8.97 8.92
CA GLY A 1044 -9.53 8.32 7.86
C GLY A 1044 -8.25 7.70 8.42
N VAL A 1045 -7.91 6.49 7.99
CA VAL A 1045 -6.68 5.79 8.40
C VAL A 1045 -5.76 5.60 7.21
N ASP A 1046 -4.51 6.02 7.35
CA ASP A 1046 -3.52 6.08 6.28
C ASP A 1046 -2.17 5.49 6.78
N PRO A 1047 -1.47 4.62 6.06
CA PRO A 1047 -0.19 4.09 6.52
C PRO A 1047 0.92 5.14 6.48
N ILE A 1048 1.89 5.06 7.38
CA ILE A 1048 3.12 5.86 7.32
C ILE A 1048 3.86 5.49 6.03
N GLY A 1049 4.28 6.50 5.26
CA GLY A 1049 4.82 6.36 3.91
C GLY A 1049 3.88 6.90 2.83
N SER A 1050 2.56 6.79 3.02
CA SER A 1050 1.55 7.35 2.11
C SER A 1050 1.30 8.85 2.28
N ILE A 1051 0.72 9.48 1.25
CA ILE A 1051 0.40 10.93 1.20
C ILE A 1051 -1.11 11.23 1.25
N LEU A 1052 -1.99 10.24 1.46
CA LEU A 1052 -3.45 10.48 1.39
C LEU A 1052 -3.93 11.39 2.53
N ALA A 1053 -3.40 11.19 3.73
CA ALA A 1053 -3.70 12.03 4.89
C ALA A 1053 -3.17 13.46 4.70
N ASP A 1054 -1.97 13.61 4.16
CA ASP A 1054 -1.29 14.88 3.95
C ASP A 1054 -0.53 14.89 2.61
N PRO A 1055 -1.10 15.49 1.54
CA PRO A 1055 -0.49 15.54 0.21
C PRO A 1055 0.63 16.57 0.11
N THR A 1056 0.91 17.34 1.17
CA THR A 1056 2.06 18.26 1.20
C THR A 1056 3.36 17.56 1.52
N GLN A 1057 3.30 16.30 1.99
CA GLN A 1057 4.46 15.46 2.25
C GLN A 1057 4.78 14.61 1.02
N ASP A 1058 6.07 14.36 0.81
CA ASP A 1058 6.53 13.41 -0.18
C ASP A 1058 6.33 11.97 0.29
N TRP A 1059 6.22 11.05 -0.67
CA TRP A 1059 6.26 9.62 -0.35
C TRP A 1059 7.63 9.27 0.22
N THR A 1060 7.66 8.79 1.46
CA THR A 1060 8.91 8.63 2.21
C THR A 1060 9.41 7.20 2.35
N LYS A 1061 8.51 6.20 2.44
CA LYS A 1061 8.86 4.80 2.78
C LYS A 1061 7.85 3.78 2.25
N SER A 1062 8.34 2.60 1.86
CA SER A 1062 7.51 1.41 1.64
C SER A 1062 7.00 0.82 2.96
N TYR A 1063 5.84 0.16 2.91
CA TYR A 1063 5.21 -0.53 4.03
C TYR A 1063 4.65 -1.89 3.58
N GLU A 1064 4.44 -2.79 4.54
CA GLU A 1064 4.02 -4.18 4.33
C GLU A 1064 2.50 -4.38 4.37
N VAL A 1065 1.75 -3.53 5.09
CA VAL A 1065 0.29 -3.58 5.10
C VAL A 1065 -0.26 -3.33 3.70
N GLU A 1066 -1.10 -4.25 3.22
CA GLU A 1066 -1.61 -4.21 1.85
C GLU A 1066 -3.01 -3.58 1.75
N GLY A 1067 -3.27 -2.84 0.68
CA GLY A 1067 -4.61 -2.36 0.30
C GLY A 1067 -5.01 -0.99 0.85
N THR A 1068 -4.10 -0.29 1.51
CA THR A 1068 -4.24 1.07 2.05
C THR A 1068 -3.03 1.93 1.70
N GLY A 1069 -3.20 3.25 1.63
CA GLY A 1069 -2.20 4.24 1.22
C GLY A 1069 -1.82 4.22 -0.26
N TYR A 1070 -1.50 5.39 -0.81
CA TYR A 1070 -0.93 5.62 -2.14
C TYR A 1070 0.06 6.81 -2.13
N ASP A 1071 0.87 6.87 -3.19
CA ASP A 1071 1.81 7.93 -3.57
C ASP A 1071 1.17 9.01 -4.47
N PHE A 1072 -0.13 8.87 -4.78
CA PHE A 1072 -0.96 9.86 -5.45
C PHE A 1072 -2.35 9.94 -4.78
N ILE A 1073 -3.10 11.01 -5.04
CA ILE A 1073 -4.47 11.17 -4.56
C ILE A 1073 -5.47 10.61 -5.60
N PRO A 1074 -6.19 9.51 -5.32
CA PRO A 1074 -7.17 8.96 -6.26
C PRO A 1074 -8.35 9.92 -6.47
N GLY A 1075 -8.90 9.95 -7.68
CA GLY A 1075 -10.05 10.80 -8.01
C GLY A 1075 -11.33 10.46 -7.23
N THR A 1076 -11.43 9.24 -6.71
CA THR A 1076 -12.53 8.75 -5.86
C THR A 1076 -12.41 9.17 -4.40
N LEU A 1077 -11.27 9.73 -3.95
CA LEU A 1077 -11.09 10.23 -2.59
C LEU A 1077 -11.58 11.68 -2.44
N LYS A 1078 -12.53 11.92 -1.53
CA LYS A 1078 -12.95 13.27 -1.12
C LYS A 1078 -12.53 13.53 0.33
N ARG A 1079 -11.39 14.18 0.51
CA ARG A 1079 -10.79 14.43 1.83
C ARG A 1079 -11.63 15.34 2.74
N ASN A 1080 -12.52 16.16 2.17
CA ASN A 1080 -13.41 17.06 2.92
C ASN A 1080 -14.51 16.36 3.70
N CYS A 1081 -14.79 15.08 3.45
CA CYS A 1081 -15.74 14.31 4.26
C CYS A 1081 -15.07 13.65 5.49
N VAL A 1082 -13.76 13.81 5.66
CA VAL A 1082 -12.97 13.24 6.76
C VAL A 1082 -12.65 14.34 7.77
N ASP A 1083 -13.01 14.12 9.04
CA ASP A 1083 -12.78 15.09 10.12
C ASP A 1083 -11.37 14.98 10.71
N GLN A 1084 -10.80 13.78 10.72
CA GLN A 1084 -9.47 13.49 11.27
C GLN A 1084 -8.79 12.39 10.47
N TRP A 1085 -7.48 12.53 10.26
CA TRP A 1085 -6.64 11.47 9.72
C TRP A 1085 -5.73 10.91 10.80
N ILE A 1086 -5.56 9.59 10.83
CA ILE A 1086 -4.62 8.88 11.71
C ILE A 1086 -3.62 8.11 10.86
N LYS A 1087 -2.33 8.31 11.17
CA LYS A 1087 -1.24 7.57 10.56
C LYS A 1087 -0.96 6.28 11.33
N THR A 1088 -0.68 5.20 10.61
CA THR A 1088 -0.48 3.85 11.19
C THR A 1088 0.79 3.20 10.66
N ALA A 1089 1.55 2.52 11.51
CA ALA A 1089 2.69 1.71 11.11
C ALA A 1089 2.34 0.22 11.02
N ASP A 1090 3.21 -0.55 10.34
CA ASP A 1090 3.01 -1.98 10.12
C ASP A 1090 2.98 -2.78 11.42
N LYS A 1091 3.82 -2.43 12.40
CA LYS A 1091 3.91 -3.14 13.70
C LYS A 1091 2.57 -3.11 14.42
N GLU A 1092 2.02 -1.92 14.65
CA GLU A 1092 0.75 -1.72 15.33
C GLU A 1092 -0.41 -2.39 14.57
N SER A 1093 -0.38 -2.30 13.23
CA SER A 1093 -1.37 -2.92 12.38
C SER A 1093 -1.39 -4.45 12.54
N PHE A 1094 -0.23 -5.11 12.46
CA PHE A 1094 -0.16 -6.57 12.56
C PHE A 1094 -0.38 -7.08 13.99
N GLU A 1095 0.09 -6.35 15.01
CA GLU A 1095 -0.19 -6.67 16.41
C GLU A 1095 -1.69 -6.69 16.70
N VAL A 1096 -2.42 -5.63 16.30
CA VAL A 1096 -3.86 -5.56 16.50
C VAL A 1096 -4.60 -6.57 15.63
N ALA A 1097 -4.17 -6.81 14.39
CA ALA A 1097 -4.77 -7.84 13.53
C ALA A 1097 -4.66 -9.24 14.18
N ARG A 1098 -3.51 -9.60 14.73
CA ARG A 1098 -3.34 -10.89 15.45
C ARG A 1098 -4.12 -10.92 16.76
N ALA A 1099 -4.26 -9.79 17.45
CA ALA A 1099 -5.08 -9.71 18.66
C ALA A 1099 -6.58 -9.89 18.34
N LEU A 1100 -7.09 -9.33 17.24
CA LEU A 1100 -8.45 -9.57 16.76
C LEU A 1100 -8.71 -11.07 16.51
N ILE A 1101 -7.73 -11.75 15.89
CA ILE A 1101 -7.81 -13.20 15.64
C ILE A 1101 -7.80 -13.97 16.98
N ALA A 1102 -6.78 -13.76 17.81
CA ALA A 1102 -6.55 -14.54 19.03
C ALA A 1102 -7.55 -14.26 20.16
N LYS A 1103 -8.18 -13.07 20.20
CA LYS A 1103 -9.02 -12.63 21.32
C LYS A 1103 -10.49 -12.48 20.95
N GLU A 1104 -10.81 -12.18 19.70
CA GLU A 1104 -12.19 -11.93 19.25
C GLU A 1104 -12.66 -12.97 18.20
N GLY A 1105 -11.79 -13.90 17.78
CA GLY A 1105 -12.11 -14.91 16.77
C GLY A 1105 -12.38 -14.33 15.37
N LEU A 1106 -11.90 -13.11 15.10
CA LEU A 1106 -12.12 -12.39 13.84
C LEU A 1106 -10.96 -12.68 12.87
N LEU A 1107 -11.22 -13.49 11.84
CA LEU A 1107 -10.23 -13.92 10.84
C LEU A 1107 -9.91 -12.84 9.79
N CYS A 1108 -9.48 -11.66 10.24
CA CYS A 1108 -9.25 -10.47 9.41
C CYS A 1108 -7.79 -10.28 8.96
N GLY A 1109 -7.58 -9.43 7.96
CA GLY A 1109 -6.28 -9.06 7.40
C GLY A 1109 -5.58 -7.87 8.08
N GLY A 1110 -4.39 -7.52 7.59
CA GLY A 1110 -3.54 -6.47 8.17
C GLY A 1110 -4.23 -5.10 8.27
N SER A 1111 -4.86 -4.62 7.19
CA SER A 1111 -5.55 -3.31 7.17
C SER A 1111 -6.71 -3.22 8.17
N SER A 1112 -7.28 -4.35 8.57
CA SER A 1112 -8.28 -4.41 9.65
C SER A 1112 -7.67 -4.06 10.99
N GLY A 1113 -6.44 -4.53 11.25
CA GLY A 1113 -5.68 -4.17 12.44
C GLY A 1113 -5.34 -2.69 12.49
N ALA A 1114 -4.96 -2.07 11.36
CA ALA A 1114 -4.73 -0.62 11.29
C ALA A 1114 -5.99 0.18 11.67
N ASN A 1115 -7.15 -0.18 11.11
CA ASN A 1115 -8.42 0.51 11.39
C ASN A 1115 -8.85 0.36 12.86
N VAL A 1116 -8.71 -0.83 13.44
CA VAL A 1116 -9.07 -1.06 14.84
C VAL A 1116 -8.06 -0.39 15.79
N TRP A 1117 -6.77 -0.39 15.46
CA TRP A 1117 -5.78 0.36 16.23
C TRP A 1117 -6.12 1.86 16.25
N ALA A 1118 -6.46 2.43 15.09
CA ALA A 1118 -6.89 3.82 15.02
C ALA A 1118 -8.18 4.06 15.81
N ALA A 1119 -9.15 3.13 15.77
CA ALA A 1119 -10.36 3.21 16.60
C ALA A 1119 -10.06 3.18 18.09
N LEU A 1120 -9.08 2.39 18.53
CA LEU A 1120 -8.61 2.38 19.92
C LEU A 1120 -7.96 3.72 20.32
N GLN A 1121 -7.28 4.41 19.40
CA GLN A 1121 -6.75 5.76 19.67
C GLN A 1121 -7.87 6.80 19.75
N VAL A 1122 -8.79 6.81 18.79
CA VAL A 1122 -9.96 7.72 18.78
C VAL A 1122 -10.79 7.54 20.05
N ALA A 1123 -10.97 6.30 20.50
CA ALA A 1123 -11.75 6.01 21.69
C ALA A 1123 -11.17 6.60 22.98
N LYS A 1124 -9.87 6.91 23.03
CA LYS A 1124 -9.25 7.61 24.17
C LYS A 1124 -9.56 9.11 24.19
N GLU A 1125 -9.92 9.68 23.05
CA GLU A 1125 -10.28 11.10 22.91
C GLU A 1125 -11.78 11.34 23.14
N LEU A 1126 -12.61 10.29 23.03
CA LEU A 1126 -14.06 10.37 23.16
C LEU A 1126 -14.54 10.08 24.59
N PRO A 1127 -15.72 10.60 24.99
CA PRO A 1127 -16.32 10.27 26.29
C PRO A 1127 -16.52 8.76 26.49
N GLU A 1128 -16.49 8.31 27.74
CA GLU A 1128 -16.82 6.92 28.07
C GLU A 1128 -18.22 6.54 27.57
N GLY A 1129 -18.39 5.30 27.13
CA GLY A 1129 -19.63 4.79 26.55
C GLY A 1129 -19.88 5.19 25.09
N SER A 1130 -18.97 5.94 24.46
CA SER A 1130 -19.08 6.29 23.03
C SER A 1130 -19.14 5.06 22.13
N ASN A 1131 -19.91 5.14 21.05
CA ASN A 1131 -20.06 4.07 20.07
C ASN A 1131 -19.23 4.38 18.82
N ILE A 1132 -18.32 3.47 18.47
CA ILE A 1132 -17.37 3.63 17.36
C ILE A 1132 -17.50 2.43 16.44
N VAL A 1133 -17.55 2.67 15.12
CA VAL A 1133 -17.53 1.59 14.11
C VAL A 1133 -16.21 1.63 13.35
N ALA A 1134 -15.50 0.50 13.26
CA ALA A 1134 -14.32 0.33 12.43
C ALA A 1134 -14.56 -0.69 11.31
N ILE A 1135 -13.94 -0.50 10.14
CA ILE A 1135 -14.09 -1.43 9.01
C ILE A 1135 -13.01 -2.50 9.03
N LEU A 1136 -13.36 -3.79 8.85
CA LEU A 1136 -12.41 -4.89 8.63
C LEU A 1136 -12.42 -5.30 7.15
N PRO A 1137 -11.52 -4.78 6.31
CA PRO A 1137 -11.69 -4.80 4.86
C PRO A 1137 -11.59 -6.20 4.21
N ASP A 1138 -10.75 -7.08 4.72
CA ASP A 1138 -10.49 -8.40 4.13
C ASP A 1138 -9.98 -9.42 5.16
N GLY A 1139 -9.86 -10.68 4.72
CA GLY A 1139 -9.62 -11.84 5.59
C GLY A 1139 -8.20 -12.40 5.53
N VAL A 1140 -7.89 -13.28 6.48
CA VAL A 1140 -6.59 -13.96 6.62
C VAL A 1140 -6.12 -14.74 5.39
N ARG A 1141 -7.04 -15.15 4.50
CA ARG A 1141 -6.72 -15.94 3.29
C ARG A 1141 -5.58 -15.34 2.48
N ASN A 1142 -5.52 -14.02 2.38
CA ASN A 1142 -4.55 -13.31 1.56
C ASN A 1142 -3.13 -13.25 2.18
N TYR A 1143 -2.97 -13.69 3.43
CA TYR A 1143 -1.82 -13.38 4.29
C TYR A 1143 -1.31 -14.59 5.09
N LEU A 1144 -1.64 -15.81 4.66
CA LEU A 1144 -1.30 -17.04 5.39
C LEU A 1144 0.21 -17.19 5.57
N SER A 1145 1.02 -16.80 4.58
CA SER A 1145 2.49 -16.78 4.65
C SER A 1145 3.09 -15.39 4.95
N LYS A 1146 2.32 -14.49 5.57
CA LYS A 1146 2.77 -13.13 5.94
C LYS A 1146 2.65 -12.89 7.44
N PHE A 1147 1.90 -11.88 7.89
CA PHE A 1147 1.84 -11.46 9.30
C PHE A 1147 1.31 -12.54 10.26
N LEU A 1148 0.69 -13.60 9.74
CA LEU A 1148 0.30 -14.76 10.56
C LEU A 1148 1.50 -15.64 10.91
N ASP A 1149 2.51 -15.66 10.05
CA ASP A 1149 3.75 -16.41 10.22
C ASP A 1149 4.72 -15.63 11.12
N ASP A 1150 5.12 -16.26 12.23
CA ASP A 1150 6.03 -15.68 13.21
C ASP A 1150 7.42 -15.44 12.59
N GLU A 1151 7.88 -16.35 11.72
CA GLU A 1151 9.18 -16.23 11.03
C GLU A 1151 9.17 -15.01 10.09
N TRP A 1152 8.07 -14.81 9.36
CA TRP A 1152 7.91 -13.68 8.46
C TRP A 1152 7.97 -12.33 9.19
N LEU A 1153 7.38 -12.26 10.40
CA LEU A 1153 7.43 -11.08 11.26
C LEU A 1153 8.82 -10.86 11.85
N GLU A 1154 9.48 -11.92 12.30
CA GLU A 1154 10.82 -11.85 12.89
C GLU A 1154 11.85 -11.31 11.90
N VAL A 1155 11.87 -11.85 10.67
CA VAL A 1155 12.76 -11.40 9.58
C VAL A 1155 12.57 -9.90 9.26
N ARG A 1156 11.38 -9.35 9.55
CA ARG A 1156 11.04 -7.94 9.32
C ARG A 1156 11.14 -7.06 10.56
N GLY A 1157 11.55 -7.60 11.71
CA GLY A 1157 11.59 -6.88 12.98
C GLY A 1157 10.21 -6.45 13.51
N LEU A 1158 9.15 -7.15 13.08
CA LEU A 1158 7.74 -6.85 13.41
C LEU A 1158 7.17 -7.81 14.46
N ILE A 1159 7.98 -8.73 15.00
CA ILE A 1159 7.52 -9.64 16.04
C ILE A 1159 7.25 -8.84 17.34
N PRO A 1160 6.13 -9.07 18.04
CA PRO A 1160 5.82 -8.37 19.28
C PRO A 1160 6.90 -8.64 20.34
N ASP A 1161 7.29 -7.62 21.10
CA ASP A 1161 8.41 -7.71 22.05
C ASP A 1161 8.21 -8.80 23.13
N ASN A 1162 6.95 -9.13 23.43
CA ASN A 1162 6.55 -10.13 24.42
C ASN A 1162 6.83 -11.58 23.97
N LYS A 1163 7.12 -11.82 22.68
CA LYS A 1163 7.48 -13.12 22.11
C LYS A 1163 8.99 -13.34 21.94
N LYS A 1164 9.82 -12.30 22.12
CA LYS A 1164 11.29 -12.40 21.97
C LYS A 1164 11.97 -13.26 23.06
N CYS A 1165 11.23 -13.69 24.08
CA CYS A 1165 11.74 -14.43 25.24
C CYS A 1165 11.24 -15.88 25.36
N CYS A 1166 10.61 -16.47 24.33
CA CYS A 1166 10.15 -17.86 24.36
C CYS A 1166 11.02 -18.79 23.54
#